data_AF-A0A935FT47-F1
#
_entry.id   AF-A0A935FT47-F1
#
_cell.length_a   1.000
_cell.length_b   1.000
_cell.length_c   1.000
_cell.angle_alpha   90.00
_cell.angle_beta   90.00
_cell.angle_gamma   90.00
#
_symmetry.space_group_name_H-M   'P 1'
#
loop_
_entity.id
_entity.type
_entity.pdbx_description
1 polymer ?
#
loop_
_entity_poly.entity_id
_entity_poly.type
_entity_poly.pdbx_seq_one_letter_code
_entity_poly.pdbx_strand_id
1 'polypeptide(L)'
;MDKKPEGNVIFLFTDIEGSTKLAQKDTDNYTLALEKHNEILSEIIQSNNGFVFKTVGDAFCCAFGNASDAIKAAVESQIMLASEDWREMVIKVRMGIHSGKAEWSGSDYMGYLTLARTSRLMSTAHGNQILVSNDVYENINDDSDYINDVKISFRDFGERRLKDLITPMKIFQIVSEKLQTEFPPIKTLDARPNNIPVQLTSFIGREIEIPEIKVLLGRSRLITLLGPGGTGKTRLSIQVGADLIDDFPDGVFLVELAPVADPSWIPEAVMNSLKIKEEKGKSIRETLTSFLSDKEMLIIIDNCEHLINECANFCQLLLANCPKLKIIATSREALNCNGEQIYRVPALPVPDPSMMDTAEQLSQYASVRLFIERSLSVNPNFRVNNDNAPALAEICSRLDGIPLAIELAAARTKSMSVEKIHERLDDSFRLLTGGLRTALPRQQTLKNLIDWSYNLLSDAEKLLFARLSVFSGSWSQEAAEDICSDENVSDIDIFELMCQLAEKSVIIYDDNSGRYKMLETIRQYGAEKLETSGIAENLNKKYYDFYFRFSSDHYNKLRGNSQIESMNLYDAEINNINKVLSELMNLPDKVFGLKFVANVFLYWETKGDYTSMTKWNETSLQYIDLLPDDLKSDLLYLSGFVNKNNGNYKQAERYLEESLIYRLRLADKSKIAQSLWLMGEVANIKGNFMKARANFERCIEIRTEIKNKTGITSVMNSLANIFIYQKDFERARSLMLENLALLRESNEKRPIAITLYNLALVENELTGTEQGDYDKVNEYLEESLLIFRELGNNMNIAYIYILYGLIDEKLGNPENARTLINDGLSLMRKANYKFGVGNALFNLGNIELNLKNYEQSKSLIKECLSIKLEFQDKRTITTCFSKLSQIAESQSENVKSVLLYASSRKMNEDLGLILTTNEIQDNDEFSSRLRSKLGSDVFSDLMERGRSLTLEQAAEIALSD
;
A
#
# COMPACT_ATOMS: atom_id res chain seq x y z
N MET A 1 -25.87 -30.06 -10.56
CA MET A 1 -24.89 -30.27 -11.66
C MET A 1 -23.55 -30.61 -11.05
N ASP A 2 -23.00 -31.81 -11.30
CA ASP A 2 -21.74 -32.27 -10.68
C ASP A 2 -20.47 -31.83 -11.45
N LYS A 3 -20.61 -31.13 -12.58
CA LYS A 3 -19.50 -30.51 -13.32
C LYS A 3 -19.90 -29.14 -13.85
N LYS A 4 -19.09 -28.10 -13.55
CA LYS A 4 -19.33 -26.73 -14.02
C LYS A 4 -18.96 -26.61 -15.51
N PRO A 5 -19.66 -25.77 -16.30
CA PRO A 5 -19.30 -25.53 -17.69
C PRO A 5 -17.86 -25.00 -17.79
N GLU A 6 -17.03 -25.59 -18.64
CA GLU A 6 -15.62 -25.21 -18.87
C GLU A 6 -15.28 -25.34 -20.35
N GLY A 7 -14.29 -24.58 -20.83
CA GLY A 7 -13.92 -24.55 -22.25
C GLY A 7 -14.69 -23.45 -22.97
N ASN A 8 -15.57 -23.79 -23.92
CA ASN A 8 -16.46 -22.81 -24.55
C ASN A 8 -17.78 -22.74 -23.77
N VAL A 9 -17.99 -21.65 -23.05
CA VAL A 9 -19.11 -21.48 -22.10
C VAL A 9 -20.09 -20.43 -22.64
N ILE A 10 -21.39 -20.62 -22.38
CA ILE A 10 -22.43 -19.63 -22.67
C ILE A 10 -22.72 -18.84 -21.40
N PHE A 11 -22.58 -17.52 -21.45
CA PHE A 11 -22.88 -16.64 -20.33
C PHE A 11 -24.15 -15.84 -20.59
N LEU A 12 -25.03 -15.78 -19.60
CA LEU A 12 -26.19 -14.89 -19.53
C LEU A 12 -25.96 -13.90 -18.38
N PHE A 13 -25.85 -12.62 -18.71
CA PHE A 13 -25.78 -11.55 -17.71
C PHE A 13 -27.08 -10.74 -17.73
N THR A 14 -27.53 -10.34 -16.55
CA THR A 14 -28.76 -9.54 -16.37
C THR A 14 -28.55 -8.45 -15.32
N ASP A 15 -29.30 -7.36 -15.41
CA ASP A 15 -29.50 -6.36 -14.35
C ASP A 15 -30.84 -5.63 -14.55
N ILE A 16 -31.26 -4.83 -13.57
CA ILE A 16 -32.48 -4.01 -13.64
C ILE A 16 -32.12 -2.63 -14.24
N GLU A 17 -32.80 -2.26 -15.32
CA GLU A 17 -32.61 -0.94 -15.94
C GLU A 17 -33.04 0.18 -14.98
N GLY A 18 -32.08 1.02 -14.57
CA GLY A 18 -32.36 2.16 -13.70
C GLY A 18 -32.51 1.81 -12.21
N SER A 19 -31.99 0.66 -11.77
CA SER A 19 -32.00 0.18 -10.37
C SER A 19 -31.68 1.27 -9.34
N THR A 20 -30.64 2.08 -9.56
CA THR A 20 -30.25 3.16 -8.64
C THR A 20 -31.35 4.23 -8.47
N LYS A 21 -32.05 4.60 -9.56
CA LYS A 21 -33.15 5.57 -9.50
C LYS A 21 -34.37 4.99 -8.80
N LEU A 22 -34.64 3.69 -8.97
CA LEU A 22 -35.71 2.98 -8.28
C LEU A 22 -35.45 2.93 -6.78
N ALA A 23 -34.23 2.54 -6.37
CA ALA A 23 -33.82 2.49 -4.98
C ALA A 23 -33.88 3.87 -4.29
N GLN A 24 -33.54 4.95 -4.99
CA GLN A 24 -33.64 6.32 -4.46
C GLN A 24 -35.08 6.82 -4.32
N LYS A 25 -35.99 6.35 -5.17
CA LYS A 25 -37.38 6.78 -5.17
C LYS A 25 -38.14 6.19 -3.99
N ASP A 26 -37.88 4.92 -3.66
CA ASP A 26 -38.54 4.19 -2.58
C ASP A 26 -37.72 2.95 -2.19
N THR A 27 -36.93 3.08 -1.12
CA THR A 27 -35.96 2.05 -0.70
C THR A 27 -36.62 0.75 -0.24
N ASP A 28 -37.73 0.85 0.49
CA ASP A 28 -38.36 -0.30 1.16
C ASP A 28 -39.05 -1.20 0.14
N ASN A 29 -39.81 -0.62 -0.78
CA ASN A 29 -40.45 -1.39 -1.86
C ASN A 29 -39.42 -1.93 -2.85
N TYR A 30 -38.30 -1.23 -3.07
CA TYR A 30 -37.23 -1.73 -3.95
C TYR A 30 -36.55 -2.97 -3.36
N THR A 31 -36.34 -3.01 -2.05
CA THR A 31 -35.73 -4.17 -1.38
C THR A 31 -36.60 -5.42 -1.53
N LEU A 32 -37.93 -5.29 -1.34
CA LEU A 32 -38.88 -6.39 -1.54
C LEU A 32 -38.95 -6.84 -3.02
N ALA A 33 -38.97 -5.89 -3.95
CA ALA A 33 -38.95 -6.19 -5.38
C ALA A 33 -37.64 -6.91 -5.78
N LEU A 34 -36.50 -6.51 -5.20
CA LEU A 34 -35.21 -7.13 -5.44
C LEU A 34 -35.15 -8.57 -4.94
N GLU A 35 -35.69 -8.85 -3.75
CA GLU A 35 -35.79 -10.22 -3.22
C GLU A 35 -36.62 -11.11 -4.15
N LYS A 36 -37.78 -10.62 -4.60
CA LYS A 36 -38.66 -11.38 -5.50
C LYS A 36 -38.04 -11.58 -6.89
N HIS A 37 -37.38 -10.55 -7.42
CA HIS A 37 -36.59 -10.64 -8.65
C HIS A 37 -35.51 -11.72 -8.57
N ASN A 38 -34.75 -11.73 -7.47
CA ASN A 38 -33.66 -12.68 -7.27
C ASN A 38 -34.17 -14.12 -7.12
N GLU A 39 -35.32 -14.32 -6.46
CA GLU A 39 -36.00 -15.61 -6.34
C GLU A 39 -36.39 -16.15 -7.73
N ILE A 40 -37.11 -15.36 -8.53
CA ILE A 40 -37.57 -15.74 -9.88
C ILE A 40 -36.39 -16.13 -10.77
N LEU A 41 -35.36 -15.27 -10.84
CA LEU A 41 -34.19 -15.53 -11.68
C LEU A 41 -33.44 -16.79 -11.23
N SER A 42 -33.21 -16.95 -9.93
CA SER A 42 -32.47 -18.11 -9.41
C SER A 42 -33.18 -19.43 -9.73
N GLU A 43 -34.50 -19.49 -9.56
CA GLU A 43 -35.30 -20.68 -9.83
C GLU A 43 -35.30 -21.05 -11.33
N ILE A 44 -35.53 -20.07 -12.21
CA ILE A 44 -35.61 -20.30 -13.65
C ILE A 44 -34.23 -20.66 -14.23
N ILE A 45 -33.17 -19.99 -13.78
CA ILE A 45 -31.81 -20.29 -14.26
C ILE A 45 -31.40 -21.70 -13.84
N GLN A 46 -31.65 -22.10 -12.59
CA GLN A 46 -31.28 -23.44 -12.12
C GLN A 46 -32.12 -24.55 -12.77
N SER A 47 -33.42 -24.33 -12.97
CA SER A 47 -34.30 -25.30 -13.65
C SER A 47 -33.97 -25.50 -15.13
N ASN A 48 -33.30 -24.51 -15.74
CA ASN A 48 -32.78 -24.58 -17.10
C ASN A 48 -31.27 -24.86 -17.14
N ASN A 49 -30.75 -25.69 -16.23
CA ASN A 49 -29.36 -26.17 -16.29
C ASN A 49 -28.31 -25.04 -16.21
N GLY A 50 -28.66 -23.89 -15.66
CA GLY A 50 -27.77 -22.76 -15.47
C GLY A 50 -27.09 -22.76 -14.11
N PHE A 51 -25.84 -22.29 -14.09
CA PHE A 51 -25.05 -22.10 -12.88
C PHE A 51 -24.88 -20.60 -12.59
N VAL A 52 -25.52 -20.12 -11.52
CA VAL A 52 -25.32 -18.75 -11.01
C VAL A 52 -24.02 -18.74 -10.22
N PHE A 53 -22.97 -18.12 -10.75
CA PHE A 53 -21.66 -18.07 -10.09
C PHE A 53 -21.42 -16.77 -9.33
N LYS A 54 -22.18 -15.70 -9.67
CA LYS A 54 -22.04 -14.40 -9.01
C LYS A 54 -23.34 -13.61 -9.07
N THR A 55 -23.72 -13.03 -7.94
CA THR A 55 -24.83 -12.08 -7.81
C THR A 55 -24.33 -10.84 -7.11
N VAL A 56 -24.58 -9.65 -7.69
CA VAL A 56 -24.18 -8.36 -7.12
C VAL A 56 -25.39 -7.43 -7.15
N GLY A 57 -26.09 -7.31 -6.03
CA GLY A 57 -27.34 -6.55 -5.97
C GLY A 57 -28.41 -7.17 -6.87
N ASP A 58 -28.79 -6.45 -7.92
CA ASP A 58 -29.73 -6.87 -8.97
C ASP A 58 -29.08 -7.59 -10.15
N ALA A 59 -27.76 -7.63 -10.22
CA ALA A 59 -27.05 -8.23 -11.33
C ALA A 59 -26.81 -9.73 -11.15
N PHE A 60 -27.18 -10.54 -12.15
CA PHE A 60 -26.89 -11.98 -12.19
C PHE A 60 -25.84 -12.28 -13.26
N CYS A 61 -24.84 -13.07 -12.90
CA CYS A 61 -23.86 -13.64 -13.81
C CYS A 61 -24.02 -15.17 -13.82
N CYS A 62 -24.45 -15.70 -14.95
CA CYS A 62 -24.84 -17.10 -15.09
C CYS A 62 -24.05 -17.79 -16.21
N ALA A 63 -23.70 -19.06 -16.01
CA ALA A 63 -23.00 -19.89 -16.97
C ALA A 63 -23.85 -21.12 -17.35
N PHE A 64 -23.83 -21.47 -18.63
CA PHE A 64 -24.56 -22.59 -19.22
C PHE A 64 -23.61 -23.42 -20.09
N GLY A 65 -23.89 -24.72 -20.19
CA GLY A 65 -23.18 -25.61 -21.11
C GLY A 65 -23.56 -25.39 -22.57
N ASN A 66 -24.84 -25.08 -22.83
CA ASN A 66 -25.41 -25.03 -24.18
C ASN A 66 -26.18 -23.71 -24.40
N ALA A 67 -26.28 -23.26 -25.66
CA ALA A 67 -26.95 -22.01 -26.02
C ALA A 67 -28.47 -22.08 -25.84
N SER A 68 -29.09 -23.23 -26.11
CA SER A 68 -30.53 -23.46 -25.96
C SER A 68 -30.99 -23.29 -24.51
N ASP A 69 -30.27 -23.86 -23.55
CA ASP A 69 -30.57 -23.70 -22.12
C ASP A 69 -30.51 -22.22 -21.67
N ALA A 70 -29.48 -21.48 -22.09
CA ALA A 70 -29.33 -20.07 -21.76
C ALA A 70 -30.44 -19.20 -22.35
N ILE A 71 -30.81 -19.46 -23.60
CA ILE A 71 -31.91 -18.76 -24.28
C ILE A 71 -33.24 -19.10 -23.61
N LYS A 72 -33.46 -20.37 -23.25
CA LYS A 72 -34.66 -20.81 -22.53
C LYS A 72 -34.81 -20.07 -21.22
N ALA A 73 -33.74 -20.08 -20.41
CA ALA A 73 -33.70 -19.40 -19.13
C ALA A 73 -34.01 -17.91 -19.28
N ALA A 74 -33.41 -17.24 -20.28
CA ALA A 74 -33.64 -15.81 -20.52
C ALA A 74 -35.09 -15.49 -20.93
N VAL A 75 -35.66 -16.29 -21.84
CA VAL A 75 -37.05 -16.10 -22.32
C VAL A 75 -38.06 -16.39 -21.21
N GLU A 76 -37.92 -17.51 -20.49
CA GLU A 76 -38.79 -17.85 -19.36
C GLU A 76 -38.68 -16.81 -18.24
N SER A 77 -37.46 -16.33 -17.95
CA SER A 77 -37.25 -15.25 -16.98
C SER A 77 -38.00 -13.99 -17.37
N GLN A 78 -37.86 -13.51 -18.61
CA GLN A 78 -38.58 -12.30 -19.06
C GLN A 78 -40.10 -12.47 -19.01
N ILE A 79 -40.62 -13.66 -19.37
CA ILE A 79 -42.06 -13.95 -19.31
C ILE A 79 -42.55 -13.91 -17.87
N MET A 80 -41.83 -14.57 -16.96
CA MET A 80 -42.21 -14.63 -15.55
C MET A 80 -42.13 -13.25 -14.89
N LEU A 81 -41.04 -12.51 -15.12
CA LEU A 81 -40.85 -11.14 -14.63
C LEU A 81 -41.93 -10.19 -15.17
N ALA A 82 -42.36 -10.35 -16.43
CA ALA A 82 -43.45 -9.54 -16.99
C ALA A 82 -44.84 -9.90 -16.45
N SER A 83 -45.01 -11.12 -15.93
CA SER A 83 -46.28 -11.61 -15.36
C SER A 83 -46.43 -11.34 -13.85
N GLU A 84 -45.32 -11.02 -13.17
CA GLU A 84 -45.30 -10.74 -11.73
C GLU A 84 -45.96 -9.38 -11.41
N ASP A 85 -46.72 -9.34 -10.31
CA ASP A 85 -47.32 -8.10 -9.82
C ASP A 85 -46.32 -7.33 -8.94
N TRP A 86 -45.58 -6.42 -9.57
CA TRP A 86 -44.60 -5.55 -8.92
C TRP A 86 -45.21 -4.37 -8.16
N ARG A 87 -46.54 -4.32 -7.98
CA ARG A 87 -47.27 -3.21 -7.35
C ARG A 87 -47.02 -1.88 -8.08
N GLU A 88 -46.49 -0.86 -7.38
CA GLU A 88 -46.22 0.47 -7.94
C GLU A 88 -44.84 0.61 -8.60
N MET A 89 -43.99 -0.42 -8.54
CA MET A 89 -42.67 -0.40 -9.17
C MET A 89 -42.69 -1.15 -10.49
N VAL A 90 -42.12 -0.56 -11.54
CA VAL A 90 -41.95 -1.25 -12.82
C VAL A 90 -40.52 -1.77 -12.88
N ILE A 91 -40.34 -3.08 -12.68
CA ILE A 91 -39.05 -3.75 -12.85
C ILE A 91 -38.87 -4.12 -14.32
N LYS A 92 -37.82 -3.61 -14.94
CA LYS A 92 -37.46 -3.95 -16.32
C LYS A 92 -36.05 -4.50 -16.36
N VAL A 93 -35.94 -5.80 -16.62
CA VAL A 93 -34.64 -6.50 -16.64
C VAL A 93 -34.11 -6.51 -18.06
N ARG A 94 -32.84 -6.16 -18.23
CA ARG A 94 -32.16 -6.31 -19.53
C ARG A 94 -31.21 -7.49 -19.49
N MET A 95 -31.07 -8.19 -20.62
CA MET A 95 -30.34 -9.45 -20.68
C MET A 95 -29.40 -9.50 -21.89
N GLY A 96 -28.19 -10.03 -21.68
CA GLY A 96 -27.21 -10.26 -22.75
C GLY A 96 -26.62 -11.65 -22.68
N ILE A 97 -26.56 -12.34 -23.83
CA ILE A 97 -26.03 -13.71 -23.95
C ILE A 97 -24.86 -13.75 -24.91
N HIS A 98 -23.71 -14.25 -24.43
CA HIS A 98 -22.50 -14.39 -25.24
C HIS A 98 -21.78 -15.73 -24.99
N SER A 99 -21.14 -16.25 -26.03
CA SER A 99 -20.34 -17.48 -25.99
C SER A 99 -18.86 -17.15 -26.06
N GLY A 100 -18.04 -17.81 -25.26
CA GLY A 100 -16.59 -17.71 -25.40
C GLY A 100 -15.82 -18.60 -24.45
N LYS A 101 -14.48 -18.56 -24.56
CA LYS A 101 -13.60 -19.38 -23.73
C LYS A 101 -13.56 -18.89 -22.28
N ALA A 102 -13.75 -19.80 -21.32
CA ALA A 102 -13.59 -19.55 -19.90
C ALA A 102 -13.31 -20.85 -19.11
N GLU A 103 -12.57 -20.75 -18.01
CA GLU A 103 -12.25 -21.86 -17.10
C GLU A 103 -12.67 -21.52 -15.66
N TRP A 104 -13.03 -22.52 -14.86
CA TRP A 104 -13.45 -22.30 -13.47
C TRP A 104 -12.25 -22.28 -12.51
N SER A 105 -12.08 -21.22 -11.71
CA SER A 105 -10.92 -21.07 -10.80
C SER A 105 -11.13 -21.61 -9.39
N GLY A 106 -12.34 -22.07 -9.06
CA GLY A 106 -12.74 -22.44 -7.70
C GLY A 106 -13.75 -21.45 -7.10
N SER A 107 -13.59 -20.16 -7.38
CA SER A 107 -14.49 -19.09 -6.89
C SER A 107 -15.13 -18.23 -7.98
N ASP A 108 -14.49 -18.07 -9.15
CA ASP A 108 -15.01 -17.28 -10.27
C ASP A 108 -14.57 -17.89 -11.63
N TYR A 109 -15.03 -17.34 -12.75
CA TYR A 109 -14.60 -17.73 -14.09
C TYR A 109 -13.37 -16.95 -14.56
N MET A 110 -12.37 -17.68 -15.06
CA MET A 110 -11.17 -17.16 -15.70
C MET A 110 -11.38 -17.07 -17.21
N GLY A 111 -11.65 -15.85 -17.68
CA GLY A 111 -11.98 -15.56 -19.07
C GLY A 111 -12.36 -14.11 -19.25
N TYR A 112 -11.50 -13.18 -18.80
CA TYR A 112 -11.81 -11.75 -18.69
C TYR A 112 -12.47 -11.17 -19.94
N LEU A 113 -11.94 -11.47 -21.13
CA LEU A 113 -12.47 -10.95 -22.39
C LEU A 113 -13.91 -11.43 -22.66
N THR A 114 -14.21 -12.70 -22.37
CA THR A 114 -15.54 -13.30 -22.56
C THR A 114 -16.55 -12.65 -21.62
N LEU A 115 -16.23 -12.57 -20.32
CA LEU A 115 -17.11 -11.97 -19.31
C LEU A 115 -17.35 -10.47 -19.59
N ALA A 116 -16.30 -9.74 -19.97
CA ALA A 116 -16.41 -8.34 -20.36
C ALA A 116 -17.32 -8.16 -21.57
N ARG A 117 -17.19 -9.00 -22.61
CA ARG A 117 -18.06 -8.96 -23.80
C ARG A 117 -19.52 -9.23 -23.45
N THR A 118 -19.81 -10.21 -22.59
CA THR A 118 -21.18 -10.50 -22.12
C THR A 118 -21.79 -9.30 -21.41
N SER A 119 -21.03 -8.68 -20.49
CA SER A 119 -21.46 -7.49 -19.76
C SER A 119 -21.74 -6.31 -20.71
N ARG A 120 -20.87 -6.07 -21.69
CA ARG A 120 -21.07 -4.99 -22.68
C ARG A 120 -22.28 -5.21 -23.56
N LEU A 121 -22.51 -6.44 -24.02
CA LEU A 121 -23.70 -6.79 -24.78
C LEU A 121 -24.97 -6.52 -23.96
N MET A 122 -25.04 -7.01 -22.72
CA MET A 122 -26.17 -6.77 -21.81
C MET A 122 -26.39 -5.26 -21.60
N SER A 123 -25.32 -4.48 -21.40
CA SER A 123 -25.46 -3.04 -21.15
C SER A 123 -26.06 -2.23 -22.31
N THR A 124 -26.03 -2.78 -23.52
CA THR A 124 -26.60 -2.14 -24.73
C THR A 124 -28.10 -2.39 -24.90
N ALA A 125 -28.64 -3.37 -24.17
CA ALA A 125 -30.05 -3.71 -24.16
C ALA A 125 -30.86 -2.69 -23.33
N HIS A 126 -32.12 -2.53 -23.69
CA HIS A 126 -33.13 -1.84 -22.89
C HIS A 126 -33.82 -2.81 -21.92
N GLY A 127 -34.49 -2.31 -20.89
CA GLY A 127 -35.29 -3.15 -20.02
C GLY A 127 -36.36 -3.95 -20.80
N ASN A 128 -36.54 -5.22 -20.44
CA ASN A 128 -37.33 -6.27 -21.12
C ASN A 128 -36.72 -6.82 -22.42
N GLN A 129 -35.52 -6.38 -22.82
CA GLN A 129 -34.87 -6.82 -24.04
C GLN A 129 -33.84 -7.92 -23.77
N ILE A 130 -33.79 -8.91 -24.67
CA ILE A 130 -32.76 -9.96 -24.68
C ILE A 130 -31.93 -9.81 -25.95
N LEU A 131 -30.62 -9.59 -25.78
CA LEU A 131 -29.67 -9.50 -26.88
C LEU A 131 -28.69 -10.68 -26.86
N VAL A 132 -28.33 -11.17 -28.04
CA VAL A 132 -27.37 -12.26 -28.21
C VAL A 132 -26.27 -11.88 -29.21
N SER A 133 -25.06 -12.36 -28.96
CA SER A 133 -23.93 -12.23 -29.90
C SER A 133 -24.05 -13.20 -31.08
N ASN A 134 -23.31 -12.94 -32.16
CA ASN A 134 -23.22 -13.84 -33.31
C ASN A 134 -22.84 -15.28 -32.94
N ASP A 135 -21.89 -15.47 -32.01
CA ASP A 135 -21.46 -16.81 -31.61
C ASP A 135 -22.61 -17.62 -30.98
N VAL A 136 -23.52 -16.97 -30.27
CA VAL A 136 -24.71 -17.62 -29.70
C VAL A 136 -25.75 -17.90 -30.77
N TYR A 137 -25.94 -16.95 -31.70
CA TYR A 137 -26.84 -17.12 -32.84
C TYR A 137 -26.41 -18.27 -33.76
N GLU A 138 -25.13 -18.42 -34.05
CA GLU A 138 -24.62 -19.54 -34.86
C GLU A 138 -24.78 -20.87 -34.14
N ASN A 139 -24.46 -20.95 -32.84
CA ASN A 139 -24.60 -22.18 -32.05
C ASN A 139 -26.06 -22.67 -31.91
N ILE A 140 -27.05 -21.78 -31.94
CA ILE A 140 -28.47 -22.16 -31.82
C ILE A 140 -29.12 -22.47 -33.17
N ASN A 141 -28.62 -21.89 -34.27
CA ASN A 141 -29.19 -22.10 -35.60
C ASN A 141 -29.04 -23.56 -36.08
N ASP A 142 -28.09 -24.29 -35.50
CA ASP A 142 -27.90 -25.74 -35.71
C ASP A 142 -28.92 -26.62 -34.95
N ASP A 143 -29.73 -26.03 -34.05
CA ASP A 143 -30.76 -26.71 -33.24
C ASP A 143 -32.18 -26.22 -33.63
N SER A 144 -32.57 -26.53 -34.88
CA SER A 144 -33.82 -26.05 -35.48
C SER A 144 -35.09 -26.55 -34.78
N ASP A 145 -35.02 -27.69 -34.10
CA ASP A 145 -36.17 -28.27 -33.39
C ASP A 145 -36.48 -27.45 -32.12
N TYR A 146 -35.46 -27.01 -31.39
CA TYR A 146 -35.62 -26.14 -30.23
C TYR A 146 -36.21 -24.76 -30.56
N ILE A 147 -35.77 -24.12 -31.65
CA ILE A 147 -36.27 -22.80 -32.08
C ILE A 147 -37.78 -22.86 -32.37
N ASN A 148 -38.25 -23.95 -32.96
CA ASN A 148 -39.65 -24.17 -33.28
C ASN A 148 -40.49 -24.47 -32.03
N ASP A 149 -39.96 -25.25 -31.09
CA ASP A 149 -40.66 -25.60 -29.84
C ASP A 149 -40.86 -24.37 -28.93
N VAL A 150 -39.88 -23.46 -28.86
CA VAL A 150 -39.95 -22.24 -28.02
C VAL A 150 -40.52 -21.04 -28.78
N LYS A 151 -40.79 -21.18 -30.09
CA LYS A 151 -41.32 -20.13 -30.99
C LYS A 151 -40.53 -18.81 -30.88
N ILE A 152 -39.22 -18.90 -31.05
CA ILE A 152 -38.33 -17.73 -31.07
C ILE A 152 -37.84 -17.43 -32.49
N SER A 153 -37.53 -16.17 -32.76
CA SER A 153 -36.86 -15.70 -33.97
C SER A 153 -35.84 -14.63 -33.63
N PHE A 154 -34.98 -14.26 -34.58
CA PHE A 154 -33.90 -13.29 -34.35
C PHE A 154 -34.05 -12.07 -35.26
N ARG A 155 -33.97 -10.88 -34.67
CA ARG A 155 -33.87 -9.61 -35.41
C ARG A 155 -32.41 -9.18 -35.46
N ASP A 156 -31.83 -9.15 -36.66
CA ASP A 156 -30.42 -8.76 -36.88
C ASP A 156 -30.25 -7.23 -36.78
N PHE A 157 -29.37 -6.78 -35.87
CA PHE A 157 -29.00 -5.37 -35.76
C PHE A 157 -27.71 -5.02 -36.50
N GLY A 158 -27.06 -5.99 -37.14
CA GLY A 158 -25.79 -5.85 -37.84
C GLY A 158 -24.60 -5.74 -36.89
N GLU A 159 -23.44 -5.40 -37.46
CA GLU A 159 -22.24 -5.10 -36.68
C GLU A 159 -22.38 -3.74 -35.99
N ARG A 160 -22.17 -3.74 -34.68
CA ARG A 160 -22.31 -2.55 -33.83
C ARG A 160 -21.08 -2.35 -32.98
N ARG A 161 -20.68 -1.09 -32.83
CA ARG A 161 -19.62 -0.71 -31.89
C ARG A 161 -20.18 -0.61 -30.48
N LEU A 162 -19.70 -1.51 -29.65
CA LEU A 162 -19.99 -1.52 -28.22
C LEU A 162 -18.91 -0.75 -27.47
N LYS A 163 -19.30 -0.17 -26.34
CA LYS A 163 -18.40 0.52 -25.42
C LYS A 163 -17.24 -0.38 -24.98
N ASP A 164 -16.02 0.15 -25.00
CA ASP A 164 -14.76 -0.49 -24.55
C ASP A 164 -14.39 -1.79 -25.31
N LEU A 165 -14.96 -2.02 -26.49
CA LEU A 165 -14.62 -3.13 -27.38
C LEU A 165 -13.94 -2.63 -28.66
N ILE A 166 -12.76 -3.19 -28.96
CA ILE A 166 -11.95 -2.84 -30.13
C ILE A 166 -12.64 -3.25 -31.43
N THR A 167 -13.25 -4.44 -31.44
CA THR A 167 -13.91 -5.03 -32.61
C THR A 167 -15.43 -4.85 -32.50
N PRO A 168 -16.10 -4.39 -33.57
CA PRO A 168 -17.56 -4.43 -33.65
C PRO A 168 -18.09 -5.84 -33.39
N MET A 169 -19.25 -5.93 -32.75
CA MET A 169 -19.94 -7.19 -32.50
C MET A 169 -21.22 -7.21 -33.33
N LYS A 170 -21.48 -8.34 -34.01
CA LYS A 170 -22.78 -8.56 -34.65
C LYS A 170 -23.79 -9.02 -33.59
N ILE A 171 -24.91 -8.31 -33.51
CA ILE A 171 -25.89 -8.43 -32.41
C ILE A 171 -27.25 -8.79 -32.98
N PHE A 172 -27.94 -9.70 -32.28
CA PHE A 172 -29.31 -10.09 -32.59
C PHE A 172 -30.21 -9.89 -31.37
N GLN A 173 -31.45 -9.48 -31.58
CA GLN A 173 -32.49 -9.50 -30.56
C GLN A 173 -33.30 -10.79 -30.68
N ILE A 174 -33.60 -11.43 -29.55
CA ILE A 174 -34.57 -12.52 -29.49
C ILE A 174 -35.99 -11.95 -29.58
N VAL A 175 -36.79 -12.50 -30.47
CA VAL A 175 -38.18 -12.12 -30.73
C VAL A 175 -39.06 -13.34 -30.47
N SER A 176 -40.04 -13.20 -29.58
CA SER A 176 -41.03 -14.23 -29.26
C SER A 176 -42.42 -13.61 -29.15
N GLU A 177 -43.48 -14.37 -29.45
CA GLU A 177 -44.88 -13.91 -29.36
C GLU A 177 -45.25 -13.41 -27.96
N LYS A 178 -44.58 -13.89 -26.91
CA LYS A 178 -44.84 -13.54 -25.51
C LYS A 178 -43.98 -12.39 -24.97
N LEU A 179 -43.04 -11.87 -25.76
CA LEU A 179 -42.11 -10.83 -25.36
C LEU A 179 -42.38 -9.52 -26.09
N GLN A 180 -41.97 -8.39 -25.49
CA GLN A 180 -41.93 -7.11 -26.19
C GLN A 180 -40.95 -7.18 -27.38
N THR A 181 -41.37 -6.72 -28.55
CA THR A 181 -40.59 -6.85 -29.79
C THR A 181 -40.01 -5.53 -30.29
N GLU A 182 -40.65 -4.39 -29.99
CA GLU A 182 -40.21 -3.05 -30.40
C GLU A 182 -39.54 -2.30 -29.24
N PHE A 183 -38.34 -1.79 -29.51
CA PHE A 183 -37.50 -1.02 -28.58
C PHE A 183 -36.87 0.17 -29.32
N PRO A 184 -36.43 1.23 -28.60
CA PRO A 184 -35.57 2.26 -29.19
C PRO A 184 -34.28 1.65 -29.78
N PRO A 185 -33.54 2.39 -30.65
CA PRO A 185 -32.23 1.94 -31.11
C PRO A 185 -31.34 1.49 -29.94
N ILE A 186 -30.66 0.36 -30.11
CA ILE A 186 -29.76 -0.18 -29.08
C ILE A 186 -28.62 0.80 -28.79
N LYS A 187 -28.24 0.89 -27.51
CA LYS A 187 -27.26 1.87 -27.00
C LYS A 187 -25.86 1.51 -27.50
N THR A 188 -25.47 2.06 -28.65
CA THR A 188 -24.23 1.74 -29.37
C THR A 188 -23.52 3.03 -29.78
N LEU A 189 -22.20 2.98 -29.91
CA LEU A 189 -21.40 4.19 -30.18
C LEU A 189 -21.76 4.85 -31.53
N ASP A 190 -22.34 4.11 -32.48
CA ASP A 190 -22.71 4.63 -33.80
C ASP A 190 -24.12 5.24 -33.85
N ALA A 191 -24.90 5.19 -32.75
CA ALA A 191 -26.30 5.62 -32.73
C ALA A 191 -26.48 7.16 -32.71
N ARG A 192 -25.44 7.91 -32.35
CA ARG A 192 -25.43 9.38 -32.22
C ARG A 192 -24.29 9.99 -33.02
N PRO A 193 -24.40 11.24 -33.51
CA PRO A 193 -23.29 11.92 -34.16
C PRO A 193 -22.08 12.03 -33.24
N ASN A 194 -20.92 11.50 -33.64
CA ASN A 194 -19.69 11.63 -32.89
C ASN A 194 -18.45 11.41 -33.78
N ASN A 195 -17.29 11.79 -33.27
CA ASN A 195 -15.98 11.48 -33.85
C ASN A 195 -15.02 10.87 -32.79
N ILE A 196 -15.58 10.27 -31.73
CA ILE A 196 -14.81 9.73 -30.62
C ILE A 196 -14.02 8.50 -31.10
N PRO A 197 -12.68 8.48 -30.94
CA PRO A 197 -11.86 7.40 -31.47
C PRO A 197 -12.08 6.10 -30.71
N VAL A 198 -12.06 4.97 -31.43
CA VAL A 198 -12.04 3.63 -30.81
C VAL A 198 -10.69 3.46 -30.11
N GLN A 199 -10.72 3.23 -28.79
CA GLN A 199 -9.50 2.93 -28.05
C GLN A 199 -9.01 1.52 -28.42
N LEU A 200 -7.88 1.44 -29.13
CA LEU A 200 -7.28 0.18 -29.58
C LEU A 200 -6.64 -0.67 -28.46
N THR A 201 -6.65 -0.14 -27.25
CA THR A 201 -6.11 -0.77 -26.05
C THR A 201 -7.09 -0.53 -24.91
N SER A 202 -7.15 -1.44 -23.94
CA SER A 202 -8.04 -1.27 -22.79
C SER A 202 -7.78 0.06 -22.06
N PHE A 203 -8.83 0.57 -21.44
CA PHE A 203 -8.75 1.67 -20.49
C PHE A 203 -8.79 1.10 -19.07
N ILE A 204 -7.71 1.29 -18.31
CA ILE A 204 -7.50 0.63 -17.01
C ILE A 204 -7.52 1.67 -15.89
N GLY A 205 -8.24 1.35 -14.83
CA GLY A 205 -8.46 2.24 -13.69
C GLY A 205 -9.52 3.30 -13.97
N ARG A 206 -9.62 4.26 -13.06
CA ARG A 206 -10.54 5.41 -13.12
C ARG A 206 -12.00 5.12 -12.77
N GLU A 207 -12.21 4.08 -11.95
CA GLU A 207 -13.52 3.67 -11.46
C GLU A 207 -14.15 4.74 -10.54
N ILE A 208 -13.34 5.62 -9.93
CA ILE A 208 -13.78 6.74 -9.09
C ILE A 208 -13.96 8.00 -9.94
N GLU A 209 -12.97 8.32 -10.78
CA GLU A 209 -12.89 9.60 -11.48
C GLU A 209 -13.95 9.75 -12.57
N ILE A 210 -14.30 8.67 -13.28
CA ILE A 210 -15.34 8.72 -14.32
C ILE A 210 -16.70 9.14 -13.71
N PRO A 211 -17.23 8.47 -12.67
CA PRO A 211 -18.45 8.93 -12.00
C PRO A 211 -18.38 10.38 -11.51
N GLU A 212 -17.28 10.80 -10.89
CA GLU A 212 -17.11 12.16 -10.37
C GLU A 212 -17.20 13.22 -11.48
N ILE A 213 -16.49 13.00 -12.60
CA ILE A 213 -16.53 13.91 -13.75
C ILE A 213 -17.95 14.00 -14.32
N LYS A 214 -18.68 12.87 -14.41
CA LYS A 214 -20.08 12.87 -14.87
C LYS A 214 -20.99 13.68 -13.95
N VAL A 215 -20.83 13.54 -12.63
CA VAL A 215 -21.58 14.33 -11.64
C VAL A 215 -21.27 15.82 -11.78
N LEU A 216 -19.99 16.17 -11.95
CA LEU A 216 -19.58 17.56 -12.18
C LEU A 216 -20.17 18.12 -13.48
N LEU A 217 -20.23 17.33 -14.57
CA LEU A 217 -20.87 17.75 -15.83
C LEU A 217 -22.36 17.94 -15.65
N GLY A 218 -23.00 17.28 -14.69
CA GLY A 218 -24.39 17.52 -14.32
C GLY A 218 -24.62 18.90 -13.71
N ARG A 219 -23.60 19.49 -13.06
CA ARG A 219 -23.70 20.77 -12.33
C ARG A 219 -23.04 21.94 -13.05
N SER A 220 -22.11 21.65 -13.95
CA SER A 220 -21.25 22.65 -14.59
C SER A 220 -21.17 22.42 -16.10
N ARG A 221 -20.96 23.51 -16.84
CA ARG A 221 -20.93 23.48 -18.32
C ARG A 221 -19.52 23.49 -18.90
N LEU A 222 -18.51 23.81 -18.10
CA LEU A 222 -17.11 23.70 -18.45
C LEU A 222 -16.37 22.94 -17.35
N ILE A 223 -15.72 21.85 -17.73
CA ILE A 223 -14.78 21.14 -16.87
C ILE A 223 -13.42 21.14 -17.54
N THR A 224 -12.38 21.51 -16.79
CA THR A 224 -11.00 21.36 -17.22
C THR A 224 -10.37 20.18 -16.48
N LEU A 225 -10.05 19.11 -17.20
CA LEU A 225 -9.23 18.02 -16.70
C LEU A 225 -7.78 18.52 -16.63
N LEU A 226 -7.29 18.67 -15.41
CA LEU A 226 -5.99 19.27 -15.09
C LEU A 226 -5.00 18.20 -14.64
N GLY A 227 -3.74 18.31 -15.05
CA GLY A 227 -2.67 17.45 -14.51
C GLY A 227 -1.44 17.35 -15.40
N PRO A 228 -0.38 16.67 -14.95
CA PRO A 228 0.87 16.58 -15.68
C PRO A 228 0.73 15.84 -17.02
N GLY A 229 1.74 15.98 -17.89
CA GLY A 229 1.83 15.21 -19.13
C GLY A 229 1.84 13.71 -18.82
N GLY A 230 1.16 12.90 -19.66
CA GLY A 230 1.21 11.44 -19.53
C GLY A 230 0.27 10.81 -18.50
N THR A 231 -0.47 11.59 -17.69
CA THR A 231 -1.44 11.07 -16.69
C THR A 231 -2.71 10.46 -17.29
N GLY A 232 -2.91 10.61 -18.59
CA GLY A 232 -4.04 10.03 -19.32
C GLY A 232 -5.27 10.94 -19.46
N LYS A 233 -5.15 12.26 -19.25
CA LYS A 233 -6.25 13.24 -19.39
C LYS A 233 -7.04 13.08 -20.70
N THR A 234 -6.34 12.98 -21.82
CA THR A 234 -6.95 12.77 -23.15
C THR A 234 -7.76 11.48 -23.19
N ARG A 235 -7.18 10.35 -22.78
CA ARG A 235 -7.89 9.06 -22.73
C ARG A 235 -9.08 9.08 -21.77
N LEU A 236 -8.94 9.73 -20.62
CA LEU A 236 -10.03 9.91 -19.65
C LEU A 236 -11.17 10.75 -20.23
N SER A 237 -10.86 11.88 -20.90
CA SER A 237 -11.88 12.71 -21.54
C SER A 237 -12.63 11.97 -22.64
N ILE A 238 -11.91 11.20 -23.48
CA ILE A 238 -12.47 10.34 -24.54
C ILE A 238 -13.37 9.26 -23.93
N GLN A 239 -12.93 8.64 -22.84
CA GLN A 239 -13.73 7.63 -22.13
C GLN A 239 -15.01 8.23 -21.56
N VAL A 240 -14.92 9.38 -20.87
CA VAL A 240 -16.08 10.11 -20.35
C VAL A 240 -17.02 10.53 -21.49
N GLY A 241 -16.46 10.98 -22.61
CA GLY A 241 -17.22 11.31 -23.82
C GLY A 241 -18.00 10.11 -24.35
N ALA A 242 -17.33 8.97 -24.54
CA ALA A 242 -17.95 7.73 -25.00
C ALA A 242 -19.06 7.25 -24.05
N ASP A 243 -18.83 7.38 -22.75
CA ASP A 243 -19.77 7.04 -21.69
C ASP A 243 -21.04 7.90 -21.68
N LEU A 244 -20.96 9.12 -22.20
CA LEU A 244 -22.04 10.12 -22.18
C LEU A 244 -22.69 10.31 -23.54
N ILE A 245 -22.33 9.52 -24.56
CA ILE A 245 -22.87 9.67 -25.93
C ILE A 245 -24.41 9.69 -25.94
N ASP A 246 -25.05 8.87 -25.11
CA ASP A 246 -26.51 8.78 -25.05
C ASP A 246 -27.18 9.99 -24.37
N ASP A 247 -26.44 10.73 -23.55
CA ASP A 247 -26.94 11.89 -22.81
C ASP A 247 -26.96 13.17 -23.67
N PHE A 248 -26.28 13.17 -24.83
CA PHE A 248 -26.21 14.31 -25.74
C PHE A 248 -26.82 13.97 -27.12
N PRO A 249 -28.11 14.29 -27.34
CA PRO A 249 -28.82 13.94 -28.57
C PRO A 249 -28.19 14.50 -29.84
N ASP A 250 -27.57 15.67 -29.77
CA ASP A 250 -26.90 16.32 -30.89
C ASP A 250 -25.43 15.89 -31.06
N GLY A 251 -24.91 15.07 -30.14
CA GLY A 251 -23.65 14.37 -30.29
C GLY A 251 -22.54 14.72 -29.30
N VAL A 252 -21.43 14.00 -29.43
CA VAL A 252 -20.20 14.19 -28.64
C VAL A 252 -19.01 14.28 -29.57
N PHE A 253 -18.24 15.36 -29.48
CA PHE A 253 -17.16 15.64 -30.44
C PHE A 253 -15.83 15.97 -29.77
N LEU A 254 -14.76 15.33 -30.23
CA LEU A 254 -13.37 15.62 -29.90
C LEU A 254 -12.77 16.64 -30.87
N VAL A 255 -12.09 17.64 -30.31
CA VAL A 255 -11.34 18.68 -31.01
C VAL A 255 -9.90 18.61 -30.51
N GLU A 256 -9.00 18.10 -31.35
CA GLU A 256 -7.58 17.98 -31.00
C GLU A 256 -6.86 19.29 -31.35
N LEU A 257 -6.37 20.02 -30.36
CA LEU A 257 -5.60 21.25 -30.58
C LEU A 257 -4.10 21.00 -30.75
N ALA A 258 -3.61 19.77 -30.51
CA ALA A 258 -2.21 19.41 -30.69
C ALA A 258 -1.53 19.85 -32.01
N PRO A 259 -2.19 19.81 -33.19
CA PRO A 259 -1.60 20.28 -34.44
C PRO A 259 -1.79 21.79 -34.70
N VAL A 260 -2.51 22.51 -33.83
CA VAL A 260 -2.84 23.92 -34.02
C VAL A 260 -1.72 24.80 -33.47
N ALA A 261 -1.01 25.50 -34.35
CA ALA A 261 0.08 26.38 -33.94
C ALA A 261 -0.37 27.84 -33.72
N ASP A 262 -1.37 28.30 -34.47
CA ASP A 262 -1.90 29.66 -34.40
C ASP A 262 -3.21 29.67 -33.59
N PRO A 263 -3.29 30.45 -32.48
CA PRO A 263 -4.52 30.56 -31.68
C PRO A 263 -5.76 30.96 -32.49
N SER A 264 -5.60 31.72 -33.57
CA SER A 264 -6.72 32.17 -34.41
C SER A 264 -7.43 31.03 -35.16
N TRP A 265 -6.81 29.85 -35.26
CA TRP A 265 -7.36 28.69 -35.97
C TRP A 265 -8.22 27.76 -35.10
N ILE A 266 -8.34 28.03 -33.79
CA ILE A 266 -9.19 27.23 -32.88
C ILE A 266 -10.64 27.12 -33.39
N PRO A 267 -11.33 28.20 -33.82
CA PRO A 267 -12.69 28.11 -34.33
C PRO A 267 -12.79 27.22 -35.59
N GLU A 268 -11.80 27.26 -36.46
CA GLU A 268 -11.75 26.42 -37.67
C GLU A 268 -11.57 24.94 -37.31
N ALA A 269 -10.72 24.62 -36.34
CA ALA A 269 -10.54 23.26 -35.84
C ALA A 269 -11.86 22.67 -35.29
N VAL A 270 -12.65 23.47 -34.55
CA VAL A 270 -13.96 23.05 -34.06
C VAL A 270 -14.96 22.81 -35.20
N MET A 271 -15.03 23.71 -36.18
CA MET A 271 -15.90 23.52 -37.35
C MET A 271 -15.56 22.24 -38.12
N ASN A 272 -14.27 21.96 -38.31
CA ASN A 272 -13.80 20.77 -39.00
C ASN A 272 -14.19 19.48 -38.26
N SER A 273 -14.03 19.44 -36.93
CA SER A 273 -14.48 18.31 -36.10
C SER A 273 -16.00 18.08 -36.18
N LEU A 274 -16.78 19.16 -36.19
CA LEU A 274 -18.25 19.12 -36.30
C LEU A 274 -18.75 18.91 -37.74
N LYS A 275 -17.86 18.95 -38.75
CA LYS A 275 -18.17 18.86 -40.19
C LYS A 275 -19.12 19.97 -40.66
N ILE A 276 -19.00 21.17 -40.10
CA ILE A 276 -19.81 22.36 -40.44
C ILE A 276 -19.09 23.15 -41.55
N LYS A 277 -19.86 23.72 -42.49
CA LYS A 277 -19.35 24.63 -43.52
C LYS A 277 -19.63 26.09 -43.15
N GLU A 278 -18.73 26.99 -43.52
CA GLU A 278 -18.89 28.42 -43.27
C GLU A 278 -20.10 28.99 -44.03
N GLU A 279 -20.93 29.77 -43.34
CA GLU A 279 -22.05 30.47 -43.95
C GLU A 279 -21.58 31.76 -44.64
N LYS A 280 -21.99 31.97 -45.90
CA LYS A 280 -21.61 33.18 -46.65
C LYS A 280 -22.13 34.43 -45.95
N GLY A 281 -21.22 35.32 -45.55
CA GLY A 281 -21.52 36.62 -44.93
C GLY A 281 -21.52 36.63 -43.40
N LYS A 282 -21.20 35.51 -42.74
CA LYS A 282 -20.93 35.43 -41.30
C LYS A 282 -19.47 35.06 -41.06
N SER A 283 -18.91 35.47 -39.95
CA SER A 283 -17.61 34.94 -39.48
C SER A 283 -17.74 33.47 -39.04
N ILE A 284 -16.61 32.75 -38.99
CA ILE A 284 -16.52 31.38 -38.46
C ILE A 284 -17.11 31.28 -37.04
N ARG A 285 -16.85 32.27 -36.18
CA ARG A 285 -17.37 32.33 -34.80
C ARG A 285 -18.88 32.51 -34.76
N GLU A 286 -19.43 33.38 -35.60
CA GLU A 286 -20.89 33.60 -35.72
C GLU A 286 -21.60 32.38 -36.31
N THR A 287 -20.98 31.71 -37.27
CA THR A 287 -21.50 30.46 -37.86
C THR A 287 -21.59 29.36 -36.79
N LEU A 288 -20.53 29.16 -36.01
CA LEU A 288 -20.49 28.18 -34.92
C LEU A 288 -21.51 28.46 -33.81
N THR A 289 -21.56 29.70 -33.32
CA THR A 289 -22.50 30.08 -32.26
C THR A 289 -23.95 29.96 -32.71
N SER A 290 -24.25 30.34 -33.96
CA SER A 290 -25.57 30.14 -34.56
C SER A 290 -25.95 28.65 -34.64
N PHE A 291 -25.01 27.79 -35.09
CA PHE A 291 -25.25 26.35 -35.21
C PHE A 291 -25.43 25.64 -33.86
N LEU A 292 -24.67 26.04 -32.84
CA LEU A 292 -24.66 25.39 -31.51
C LEU A 292 -25.73 25.95 -30.56
N SER A 293 -26.40 27.05 -30.91
CA SER A 293 -27.31 27.79 -30.02
C SER A 293 -28.44 26.95 -29.42
N ASP A 294 -29.03 26.04 -30.20
CA ASP A 294 -30.16 25.19 -29.80
C ASP A 294 -29.76 23.73 -29.48
N LYS A 295 -28.46 23.39 -29.62
CA LYS A 295 -27.92 22.03 -29.58
C LYS A 295 -27.56 21.58 -28.16
N GLU A 296 -27.98 20.36 -27.82
CA GLU A 296 -27.58 19.64 -26.62
C GLU A 296 -26.42 18.69 -26.95
N MET A 297 -25.21 19.24 -26.83
CA MET A 297 -23.96 18.66 -27.32
C MET A 297 -22.85 18.74 -26.27
N LEU A 298 -21.92 17.79 -26.32
CA LEU A 298 -20.66 17.81 -25.58
C LEU A 298 -19.48 18.00 -26.55
N ILE A 299 -18.64 18.99 -26.27
CA ILE A 299 -17.38 19.20 -27.00
C ILE A 299 -16.20 18.92 -26.05
N ILE A 300 -15.29 18.04 -26.47
CA ILE A 300 -14.03 17.77 -25.79
C ILE A 300 -12.95 18.54 -26.53
N ILE A 301 -12.29 19.48 -25.85
CA ILE A 301 -11.17 20.26 -26.39
C ILE A 301 -9.88 19.73 -25.76
N ASP A 302 -9.09 19.00 -26.53
CA ASP A 302 -7.89 18.34 -26.04
C ASP A 302 -6.63 19.20 -26.24
N ASN A 303 -5.74 19.17 -25.25
CA ASN A 303 -4.40 19.78 -25.27
C ASN A 303 -4.41 21.32 -25.34
N CYS A 304 -5.18 21.97 -24.46
CA CYS A 304 -5.34 23.42 -24.44
C CYS A 304 -4.07 24.19 -24.02
N GLU A 305 -3.10 23.53 -23.38
CA GLU A 305 -2.03 24.20 -22.60
C GLU A 305 -1.06 25.09 -23.39
N HIS A 306 -1.07 25.04 -24.72
CA HIS A 306 -0.22 25.86 -25.58
C HIS A 306 -0.96 27.06 -26.21
N LEU A 307 -2.29 27.14 -26.04
CA LEU A 307 -3.16 28.18 -26.59
C LEU A 307 -4.16 28.70 -25.55
N ILE A 308 -3.79 28.64 -24.27
CA ILE A 308 -4.71 28.74 -23.12
C ILE A 308 -5.56 30.00 -23.16
N ASN A 309 -4.93 31.16 -23.36
CA ASN A 309 -5.64 32.44 -23.37
C ASN A 309 -6.76 32.45 -24.42
N GLU A 310 -6.50 31.92 -25.61
CA GLU A 310 -7.49 31.91 -26.69
C GLU A 310 -8.53 30.78 -26.50
N CYS A 311 -8.11 29.62 -25.97
CA CYS A 311 -9.04 28.57 -25.55
C CYS A 311 -10.05 29.07 -24.50
N ALA A 312 -9.57 29.79 -23.48
CA ALA A 312 -10.39 30.39 -22.44
C ALA A 312 -11.43 31.38 -23.02
N ASN A 313 -10.97 32.33 -23.84
CA ASN A 313 -11.83 33.30 -24.53
C ASN A 313 -12.89 32.61 -25.40
N PHE A 314 -12.49 31.58 -26.14
CA PHE A 314 -13.36 30.87 -27.06
C PHE A 314 -14.41 29.99 -26.34
N CYS A 315 -14.01 29.27 -25.29
CA CYS A 315 -14.94 28.53 -24.42
C CYS A 315 -15.99 29.47 -23.81
N GLN A 316 -15.56 30.63 -23.30
CA GLN A 316 -16.48 31.60 -22.71
C GLN A 316 -17.48 32.14 -23.75
N LEU A 317 -17.03 32.44 -24.97
CA LEU A 317 -17.89 32.86 -26.08
C LEU A 317 -18.97 31.81 -26.40
N LEU A 318 -18.59 30.53 -26.51
CA LEU A 318 -19.53 29.46 -26.80
C LEU A 318 -20.54 29.26 -25.66
N LEU A 319 -20.06 29.24 -24.41
CA LEU A 319 -20.92 28.98 -23.26
C LEU A 319 -21.93 30.11 -23.01
N ALA A 320 -21.55 31.35 -23.34
CA ALA A 320 -22.45 32.51 -23.25
C ALA A 320 -23.60 32.47 -24.26
N ASN A 321 -23.37 31.91 -25.46
CA ASN A 321 -24.35 31.93 -26.56
C ASN A 321 -25.11 30.60 -26.76
N CYS A 322 -24.63 29.49 -26.21
CA CYS A 322 -25.16 28.15 -26.47
C CYS A 322 -25.57 27.45 -25.16
N PRO A 323 -26.74 27.74 -24.56
CA PRO A 323 -27.08 27.39 -23.17
C PRO A 323 -27.07 25.89 -22.83
N LYS A 324 -27.26 25.01 -23.83
CA LYS A 324 -27.27 23.55 -23.66
C LYS A 324 -25.92 22.88 -23.97
N LEU A 325 -24.92 23.66 -24.42
CA LEU A 325 -23.58 23.16 -24.71
C LEU A 325 -22.81 22.91 -23.41
N LYS A 326 -22.12 21.76 -23.37
CA LYS A 326 -21.11 21.44 -22.34
C LYS A 326 -19.74 21.21 -22.98
N ILE A 327 -18.70 21.53 -22.23
CA ILE A 327 -17.30 21.45 -22.67
C ILE A 327 -16.47 20.69 -21.64
N ILE A 328 -15.66 19.74 -22.10
CA ILE A 328 -14.53 19.18 -21.35
C ILE A 328 -13.25 19.67 -22.02
N ALA A 329 -12.43 20.45 -21.31
CA ALA A 329 -11.09 20.80 -21.75
C ALA A 329 -10.07 19.86 -21.10
N THR A 330 -9.00 19.48 -21.82
CA THR A 330 -7.81 18.89 -21.19
C THR A 330 -6.67 19.89 -21.24
N SER A 331 -6.01 20.11 -20.11
CA SER A 331 -4.93 21.08 -19.99
C SER A 331 -3.98 20.72 -18.85
N ARG A 332 -2.84 21.40 -18.79
CA ARG A 332 -1.85 21.28 -17.71
C ARG A 332 -1.95 22.38 -16.66
N GLU A 333 -2.41 23.55 -17.08
CA GLU A 333 -2.80 24.67 -16.22
C GLU A 333 -4.28 25.02 -16.50
N ALA A 334 -4.94 25.64 -15.52
CA ALA A 334 -6.35 26.00 -15.64
C ALA A 334 -6.58 27.04 -16.76
N LEU A 335 -7.77 27.04 -17.37
CA LEU A 335 -8.12 28.08 -18.35
C LEU A 335 -8.38 29.44 -17.67
N ASN A 336 -8.69 29.43 -16.37
CA ASN A 336 -9.04 30.59 -15.55
C ASN A 336 -10.15 31.44 -16.16
N CYS A 337 -11.27 30.80 -16.54
CA CYS A 337 -12.42 31.47 -17.13
C CYS A 337 -13.74 31.24 -16.37
N ASN A 338 -14.71 32.13 -16.56
CA ASN A 338 -15.98 32.09 -15.82
C ASN A 338 -16.77 30.80 -16.09
N GLY A 339 -17.19 30.14 -15.01
CA GLY A 339 -17.96 28.89 -15.07
C GLY A 339 -17.10 27.63 -15.26
N GLU A 340 -15.78 27.76 -15.26
CA GLU A 340 -14.85 26.63 -15.23
C GLU A 340 -14.93 25.89 -13.89
N GLN A 341 -14.98 24.56 -13.96
CA GLN A 341 -14.68 23.68 -12.84
C GLN A 341 -13.43 22.88 -13.12
N ILE A 342 -12.49 22.92 -12.19
CA ILE A 342 -11.22 22.20 -12.32
C ILE A 342 -11.40 20.79 -11.74
N TYR A 343 -11.01 19.78 -12.51
CA TYR A 343 -10.87 18.41 -12.03
C TYR A 343 -9.42 17.96 -12.16
N ARG A 344 -8.72 17.85 -11.03
CA ARG A 344 -7.32 17.40 -10.98
C ARG A 344 -7.28 15.89 -11.21
N VAL A 345 -6.71 15.46 -12.33
CA VAL A 345 -6.56 14.04 -12.68
C VAL A 345 -5.34 13.47 -11.95
N PRO A 346 -5.52 12.59 -10.94
CA PRO A 346 -4.40 12.02 -10.20
C PRO A 346 -3.61 11.03 -11.08
N ALA A 347 -2.41 10.63 -10.68
CA ALA A 347 -1.75 9.46 -11.29
C ALA A 347 -2.50 8.17 -10.93
N LEU A 348 -2.17 7.03 -11.57
CA LEU A 348 -2.77 5.76 -11.17
C LEU A 348 -2.26 5.35 -9.78
N PRO A 349 -3.10 4.75 -8.92
CA PRO A 349 -2.66 4.21 -7.64
C PRO A 349 -1.48 3.24 -7.80
N VAL A 350 -0.46 3.39 -6.96
CA VAL A 350 0.75 2.57 -6.94
C VAL A 350 0.83 1.77 -5.63
N PRO A 351 1.41 0.56 -5.67
CA PRO A 351 1.72 -0.19 -4.45
C PRO A 351 2.84 0.48 -3.67
N ASP A 352 2.80 0.36 -2.34
CA ASP A 352 3.89 0.79 -1.47
C ASP A 352 5.01 -0.27 -1.49
N PRO A 353 6.23 0.05 -1.97
CA PRO A 353 7.32 -0.94 -2.03
C PRO A 353 7.75 -1.49 -0.66
N SER A 354 7.45 -0.78 0.44
CA SER A 354 7.73 -1.25 1.80
C SER A 354 6.73 -2.30 2.29
N MET A 355 5.61 -2.45 1.59
CA MET A 355 4.64 -3.52 1.79
C MET A 355 4.98 -4.69 0.86
N MET A 356 5.29 -5.86 1.43
CA MET A 356 5.40 -7.10 0.66
C MET A 356 4.01 -7.61 0.31
N ASP A 357 3.41 -7.00 -0.72
CA ASP A 357 2.16 -7.46 -1.32
C ASP A 357 2.41 -8.76 -2.11
N THR A 358 1.51 -9.73 -2.03
CA THR A 358 1.57 -10.93 -2.89
C THR A 358 1.29 -10.55 -4.35
N ALA A 359 1.65 -11.42 -5.30
CA ALA A 359 1.34 -11.20 -6.72
C ALA A 359 -0.16 -10.93 -6.98
N GLU A 360 -1.05 -11.59 -6.23
CA GLU A 360 -2.50 -11.37 -6.29
C GLU A 360 -2.91 -9.99 -5.78
N GLN A 361 -2.32 -9.52 -4.67
CA GLN A 361 -2.60 -8.21 -4.09
C GLN A 361 -2.08 -7.08 -5.00
N LEU A 362 -0.85 -7.21 -5.52
CA LEU A 362 -0.28 -6.25 -6.46
C LEU A 362 -1.12 -6.10 -7.73
N SER A 363 -1.68 -7.20 -8.23
CA SER A 363 -2.51 -7.21 -9.44
C SER A 363 -3.83 -6.42 -9.29
N GLN A 364 -4.17 -5.95 -8.09
CA GLN A 364 -5.34 -5.10 -7.85
C GLN A 364 -5.05 -3.62 -8.15
N TYR A 365 -3.80 -3.16 -8.03
CA TYR A 365 -3.42 -1.78 -8.30
C TYR A 365 -3.53 -1.46 -9.80
N ALA A 366 -4.14 -0.31 -10.14
CA ALA A 366 -4.37 0.07 -11.53
C ALA A 366 -3.06 0.26 -12.33
N SER A 367 -2.01 0.78 -11.70
CA SER A 367 -0.67 0.91 -12.30
C SER A 367 -0.07 -0.44 -12.69
N VAL A 368 -0.18 -1.44 -11.80
CA VAL A 368 0.30 -2.81 -12.01
C VAL A 368 -0.53 -3.51 -13.09
N ARG A 369 -1.87 -3.40 -13.06
CA ARG A 369 -2.75 -3.93 -14.12
C ARG A 369 -2.38 -3.39 -15.49
N LEU A 370 -2.10 -2.08 -15.58
CA LEU A 370 -1.64 -1.46 -16.81
C LEU A 370 -0.30 -2.03 -17.27
N PHE A 371 0.67 -2.18 -16.37
CA PHE A 371 1.96 -2.78 -16.71
C PHE A 371 1.79 -4.21 -17.24
N ILE A 372 1.00 -5.04 -16.57
CA ILE A 372 0.75 -6.45 -16.95
C ILE A 372 0.13 -6.52 -18.34
N GLU A 373 -0.94 -5.76 -18.58
CA GLU A 373 -1.65 -5.85 -19.86
C GLU A 373 -0.77 -5.37 -21.02
N ARG A 374 -0.02 -4.29 -20.82
CA ARG A 374 0.90 -3.75 -21.82
C ARG A 374 2.08 -4.70 -22.06
N SER A 375 2.56 -5.39 -21.02
CA SER A 375 3.61 -6.40 -21.15
C SER A 375 3.12 -7.63 -21.91
N LEU A 376 1.91 -8.12 -21.64
CA LEU A 376 1.30 -9.24 -22.36
C LEU A 376 1.13 -8.95 -23.86
N SER A 377 0.87 -7.69 -24.23
CA SER A 377 0.73 -7.28 -25.64
C SER A 377 2.03 -7.39 -26.45
N VAL A 378 3.20 -7.29 -25.79
CA VAL A 378 4.52 -7.37 -26.43
C VAL A 378 5.26 -8.68 -26.13
N ASN A 379 4.89 -9.36 -25.04
CA ASN A 379 5.43 -10.64 -24.58
C ASN A 379 4.28 -11.52 -24.04
N PRO A 380 3.68 -12.39 -24.88
CA PRO A 380 2.54 -13.25 -24.48
C PRO A 380 2.83 -14.23 -23.33
N ASN A 381 4.12 -14.52 -23.09
CA ASN A 381 4.57 -15.43 -22.03
C ASN A 381 4.82 -14.73 -20.70
N PHE A 382 4.62 -13.41 -20.62
CA PHE A 382 4.80 -12.65 -19.38
C PHE A 382 3.84 -13.17 -18.28
N ARG A 383 4.38 -13.40 -17.08
CA ARG A 383 3.63 -13.84 -15.89
C ARG A 383 4.16 -13.09 -14.67
N VAL A 384 3.25 -12.69 -13.78
CA VAL A 384 3.60 -12.14 -12.46
C VAL A 384 3.62 -13.30 -11.46
N ASN A 385 4.65 -13.34 -10.62
CA ASN A 385 4.80 -14.30 -9.55
C ASN A 385 5.37 -13.59 -8.30
N ASN A 386 5.45 -14.30 -7.18
CA ASN A 386 5.95 -13.70 -5.94
C ASN A 386 7.44 -13.30 -6.00
N ASP A 387 8.21 -13.83 -6.95
CA ASP A 387 9.63 -13.50 -7.13
C ASP A 387 9.82 -12.13 -7.82
N ASN A 388 9.00 -11.82 -8.83
CA ASN A 388 9.09 -10.57 -9.59
C ASN A 388 8.17 -9.45 -9.07
N ALA A 389 7.24 -9.80 -8.17
CA ALA A 389 6.32 -8.89 -7.50
C ALA A 389 7.01 -7.66 -6.86
N PRO A 390 8.07 -7.80 -6.04
CA PRO A 390 8.74 -6.64 -5.43
C PRO A 390 9.33 -5.67 -6.45
N ALA A 391 9.97 -6.20 -7.50
CA ALA A 391 10.54 -5.37 -8.57
C ALA A 391 9.45 -4.64 -9.36
N LEU A 392 8.30 -5.27 -9.59
CA LEU A 392 7.17 -4.66 -10.28
C LEU A 392 6.53 -3.52 -9.46
N ALA A 393 6.43 -3.70 -8.14
CA ALA A 393 5.96 -2.66 -7.23
C ALA A 393 6.89 -1.44 -7.25
N GLU A 394 8.20 -1.67 -7.15
CA GLU A 394 9.24 -0.63 -7.26
C GLU A 394 9.18 0.11 -8.60
N ILE A 395 9.00 -0.60 -9.72
CA ILE A 395 8.84 0.04 -11.04
C ILE A 395 7.63 0.96 -11.06
N CYS A 396 6.46 0.49 -10.62
CA CYS A 396 5.24 1.29 -10.66
C CYS A 396 5.34 2.52 -9.75
N SER A 397 5.94 2.35 -8.56
CA SER A 397 6.21 3.41 -7.60
C SER A 397 7.17 4.47 -8.17
N ARG A 398 8.33 4.05 -8.72
CA ARG A 398 9.33 4.94 -9.34
C ARG A 398 8.83 5.67 -10.58
N LEU A 399 7.85 5.11 -11.29
CA LEU A 399 7.21 5.75 -12.43
C LEU A 399 6.01 6.63 -12.02
N ASP A 400 5.84 6.87 -10.71
CA ASP A 400 4.83 7.72 -10.09
C ASP A 400 3.38 7.37 -10.50
N GLY A 401 3.13 6.14 -10.93
CA GLY A 401 1.82 5.75 -11.46
C GLY A 401 1.44 6.44 -12.78
N ILE A 402 2.39 7.09 -13.49
CA ILE A 402 2.13 7.80 -14.74
C ILE A 402 1.87 6.76 -15.85
N PRO A 403 0.65 6.69 -16.43
CA PRO A 403 0.31 5.69 -17.44
C PRO A 403 1.30 5.63 -18.60
N LEU A 404 1.68 6.77 -19.18
CA LEU A 404 2.62 6.79 -20.31
C LEU A 404 3.98 6.20 -19.94
N ALA A 405 4.49 6.50 -18.74
CA ALA A 405 5.78 5.99 -18.29
C ALA A 405 5.73 4.47 -18.06
N ILE A 406 4.63 3.99 -17.48
CA ILE A 406 4.34 2.55 -17.29
C ILE A 406 4.26 1.83 -18.64
N GLU A 407 3.58 2.41 -19.63
CA GLU A 407 3.49 1.82 -20.97
C GLU A 407 4.86 1.70 -21.65
N LEU A 408 5.72 2.72 -21.52
CA LEU A 408 7.09 2.69 -22.04
C LEU A 408 7.95 1.63 -21.35
N ALA A 409 7.79 1.45 -20.03
CA ALA A 409 8.52 0.42 -19.27
C ALA A 409 8.01 -0.99 -19.63
N ALA A 410 6.70 -1.20 -19.70
CA ALA A 410 6.08 -2.46 -20.06
C ALA A 410 6.50 -2.93 -21.47
N ALA A 411 6.69 -2.00 -22.41
CA ALA A 411 7.19 -2.31 -23.75
C ALA A 411 8.61 -2.95 -23.74
N ARG A 412 9.40 -2.74 -22.68
CA ARG A 412 10.75 -3.32 -22.54
C ARG A 412 10.75 -4.79 -22.16
N THR A 413 9.64 -5.34 -21.66
CA THR A 413 9.51 -6.77 -21.30
C THR A 413 9.69 -7.73 -22.47
N LYS A 414 9.69 -7.22 -23.71
CA LYS A 414 10.09 -7.96 -24.91
C LYS A 414 11.58 -8.32 -24.95
N SER A 415 12.44 -7.54 -24.31
CA SER A 415 13.89 -7.61 -24.43
C SER A 415 14.64 -7.75 -23.10
N MET A 416 13.94 -7.67 -21.96
CA MET A 416 14.52 -7.73 -20.63
C MET A 416 13.49 -8.18 -19.59
N SER A 417 13.95 -8.73 -18.47
CA SER A 417 13.10 -9.10 -17.33
C SER A 417 12.71 -7.88 -16.49
N VAL A 418 11.71 -8.05 -15.61
CA VAL A 418 11.21 -6.97 -14.72
C VAL A 418 12.31 -6.47 -13.80
N GLU A 419 13.09 -7.37 -13.22
CA GLU A 419 14.20 -7.05 -12.31
C GLU A 419 15.25 -6.20 -13.04
N LYS A 420 15.52 -6.52 -14.30
CA LYS A 420 16.49 -5.76 -15.11
C LYS A 420 15.97 -4.41 -15.56
N ILE A 421 14.66 -4.26 -15.74
CA ILE A 421 14.02 -2.95 -15.94
C ILE A 421 14.21 -2.12 -14.66
N HIS A 422 13.88 -2.69 -13.51
CA HIS A 422 14.03 -2.04 -12.20
C HIS A 422 15.46 -1.54 -11.96
N GLU A 423 16.48 -2.40 -12.13
CA GLU A 423 17.89 -2.02 -11.98
C GLU A 423 18.36 -0.88 -12.89
N ARG A 424 17.69 -0.67 -14.02
CA ARG A 424 18.07 0.35 -15.02
C ARG A 424 17.21 1.60 -14.98
N LEU A 425 16.21 1.67 -14.10
CA LEU A 425 15.33 2.83 -13.98
C LEU A 425 16.05 4.06 -13.41
N ASP A 426 17.24 3.91 -12.81
CA ASP A 426 18.07 5.04 -12.40
C ASP A 426 18.50 5.92 -13.59
N ASP A 427 18.52 5.37 -14.82
CA ASP A 427 18.73 6.10 -16.08
C ASP A 427 17.45 6.01 -16.95
N SER A 428 16.31 6.41 -16.35
CA SER A 428 14.97 6.29 -16.93
C SER A 428 14.86 6.92 -18.32
N PHE A 429 15.57 8.02 -18.59
CA PHE A 429 15.53 8.72 -19.87
C PHE A 429 16.19 7.96 -21.01
N ARG A 430 17.26 7.19 -20.75
CA ARG A 430 17.84 6.29 -21.76
C ARG A 430 17.01 5.02 -21.92
N LEU A 431 16.48 4.50 -20.82
CA LEU A 431 15.70 3.27 -20.80
C LEU A 431 14.31 3.44 -21.45
N LEU A 432 13.61 4.55 -21.26
CA LEU A 432 12.22 4.77 -21.71
C LEU A 432 12.16 5.46 -23.08
N THR A 433 12.95 4.95 -24.02
CA THR A 433 13.03 5.40 -25.42
C THR A 433 12.31 4.42 -26.36
N GLY A 434 11.47 4.92 -27.28
CA GLY A 434 10.83 4.07 -28.30
C GLY A 434 9.35 3.77 -28.07
N GLY A 435 8.58 4.79 -27.68
CA GLY A 435 7.12 4.76 -27.76
C GLY A 435 6.63 4.49 -29.20
N LEU A 436 5.31 4.35 -29.35
CA LEU A 436 4.69 4.04 -30.65
C LEU A 436 5.20 5.00 -31.73
N ARG A 437 5.65 4.47 -32.88
CA ARG A 437 6.12 5.29 -34.02
C ARG A 437 5.07 6.26 -34.55
N THR A 438 3.80 5.97 -34.28
CA THR A 438 2.63 6.78 -34.64
C THR A 438 2.22 7.78 -33.57
N ALA A 439 2.82 7.74 -32.37
CA ALA A 439 2.60 8.77 -31.36
C ALA A 439 3.26 10.10 -31.78
N LEU A 440 2.69 11.22 -31.35
CA LEU A 440 3.26 12.55 -31.58
C LEU A 440 4.72 12.58 -31.09
N PRO A 441 5.66 13.30 -31.76
CA PRO A 441 7.08 13.32 -31.39
C PRO A 441 7.34 13.57 -29.88
N ARG A 442 6.50 14.41 -29.25
CA ARG A 442 6.53 14.72 -27.82
C ARG A 442 6.14 13.58 -26.87
N GLN A 443 5.40 12.57 -27.35
CA GLN A 443 4.96 11.40 -26.56
C GLN A 443 5.78 10.13 -26.88
N GLN A 444 6.75 10.22 -27.79
CA GLN A 444 7.57 9.07 -28.19
C GLN A 444 8.62 8.66 -27.14
N THR A 445 9.01 9.58 -26.26
CA THR A 445 9.90 9.31 -25.13
C THR A 445 9.43 10.11 -23.92
N LEU A 446 9.72 9.62 -22.72
CA LEU A 446 9.46 10.38 -21.50
C LEU A 446 10.24 11.72 -21.50
N LYS A 447 11.47 11.71 -22.03
CA LYS A 447 12.31 12.91 -22.16
C LYS A 447 11.65 13.99 -23.02
N ASN A 448 11.10 13.64 -24.18
CA ASN A 448 10.47 14.61 -25.09
C ASN A 448 9.23 15.26 -24.47
N LEU A 449 8.48 14.52 -23.65
CA LEU A 449 7.32 15.03 -22.93
C LEU A 449 7.75 16.09 -21.90
N ILE A 450 8.81 15.79 -21.15
CA ILE A 450 9.35 16.70 -20.13
C ILE A 450 10.07 17.89 -20.78
N ASP A 451 10.84 17.70 -21.85
CA ASP A 451 11.49 18.78 -22.62
C ASP A 451 10.46 19.83 -23.07
N TRP A 452 9.34 19.37 -23.63
CA TRP A 452 8.26 20.27 -24.03
C TRP A 452 7.63 20.99 -22.84
N SER A 453 7.43 20.29 -21.73
CA SER A 453 6.97 20.87 -20.45
C SER A 453 7.87 21.98 -19.95
N TYR A 454 9.17 21.72 -19.97
CA TYR A 454 10.21 22.61 -19.46
C TYR A 454 10.35 23.86 -20.34
N ASN A 455 10.16 23.72 -21.66
CA ASN A 455 10.26 24.85 -22.60
C ASN A 455 9.12 25.88 -22.44
N LEU A 456 7.98 25.50 -21.84
CA LEU A 456 6.87 26.41 -21.53
C LEU A 456 7.10 27.24 -20.25
N LEU A 457 8.14 26.93 -19.47
CA LEU A 457 8.50 27.68 -18.27
C LEU A 457 9.28 28.95 -18.62
N SER A 458 9.02 30.02 -17.87
CA SER A 458 9.86 31.22 -17.84
C SER A 458 11.25 30.91 -17.30
N ASP A 459 12.21 31.81 -17.51
CA ASP A 459 13.60 31.57 -17.08
C ASP A 459 13.75 31.48 -15.55
N ALA A 460 12.95 32.25 -14.79
CA ALA A 460 12.89 32.15 -13.33
C ALA A 460 12.29 30.82 -12.86
N GLU A 461 11.20 30.36 -13.48
CA GLU A 461 10.60 29.06 -13.21
C GLU A 461 11.54 27.90 -13.55
N LYS A 462 12.29 27.99 -14.67
CA LYS A 462 13.30 26.99 -15.05
C LYS A 462 14.44 26.89 -14.04
N LEU A 463 14.87 28.03 -13.48
CA LEU A 463 15.89 28.09 -12.46
C LEU A 463 15.41 27.43 -11.16
N LEU A 464 14.23 27.81 -10.68
CA LEU A 464 13.66 27.22 -9.47
C LEU A 464 13.36 25.73 -9.65
N PHE A 465 12.83 25.34 -10.80
CA PHE A 465 12.62 23.94 -11.18
C PHE A 465 13.90 23.10 -11.02
N ALA A 466 15.02 23.60 -11.54
CA ALA A 466 16.30 22.92 -11.40
C ALA A 466 16.74 22.85 -9.93
N ARG A 467 16.55 23.93 -9.13
CA ARG A 467 16.91 23.95 -7.70
C ARG A 467 16.07 22.97 -6.88
N LEU A 468 14.76 22.95 -7.08
CA LEU A 468 13.83 22.04 -6.39
C LEU A 468 14.13 20.55 -6.66
N SER A 469 14.85 20.22 -7.73
CA SER A 469 15.28 18.83 -8.00
C SER A 469 16.24 18.24 -6.95
N VAL A 470 16.81 19.09 -6.08
CA VAL A 470 17.68 18.68 -4.98
C VAL A 470 16.95 17.86 -3.90
N PHE A 471 15.65 18.03 -3.71
CA PHE A 471 14.87 17.30 -2.71
C PHE A 471 14.62 15.86 -3.15
N SER A 472 14.85 14.87 -2.29
CA SER A 472 14.66 13.43 -2.56
C SER A 472 13.23 12.94 -2.27
N GLY A 473 12.29 13.85 -2.07
CA GLY A 473 10.92 13.56 -1.66
C GLY A 473 10.09 14.84 -1.61
N SER A 474 9.12 14.88 -0.71
CA SER A 474 8.39 16.13 -0.44
C SER A 474 9.25 17.12 0.35
N TRP A 475 8.92 18.41 0.28
CA TRP A 475 9.58 19.47 1.05
C TRP A 475 8.54 20.45 1.60
N SER A 476 8.91 21.13 2.70
CA SER A 476 8.14 22.26 3.22
C SER A 476 8.46 23.54 2.44
N GLN A 477 7.57 24.53 2.53
CA GLN A 477 7.85 25.86 2.00
C GLN A 477 9.14 26.45 2.59
N GLU A 478 9.32 26.38 3.90
CA GLU A 478 10.51 26.86 4.62
C GLU A 478 11.82 26.25 4.07
N ALA A 479 11.80 24.94 3.77
CA ALA A 479 12.96 24.27 3.19
C ALA A 479 13.28 24.79 1.78
N ALA A 480 12.27 25.00 0.94
CA ALA A 480 12.47 25.56 -0.39
C ALA A 480 12.99 27.00 -0.34
N GLU A 481 12.47 27.83 0.54
CA GLU A 481 12.90 29.22 0.71
C GLU A 481 14.37 29.30 1.14
N ASP A 482 14.79 28.60 2.21
CA ASP A 482 16.17 28.66 2.71
C ASP A 482 17.19 28.06 1.72
N ILE A 483 16.83 26.95 1.08
CA ILE A 483 17.75 26.22 0.18
C ILE A 483 17.81 26.86 -1.20
N CYS A 484 16.67 27.22 -1.79
CA CYS A 484 16.58 27.61 -3.19
C CYS A 484 16.72 29.13 -3.44
N SER A 485 16.69 29.97 -2.40
CA SER A 485 16.95 31.41 -2.57
C SER A 485 18.44 31.70 -2.80
N ASP A 486 18.74 32.83 -3.44
CA ASP A 486 20.09 33.36 -3.59
C ASP A 486 20.04 34.88 -3.82
N GLU A 487 21.18 35.50 -4.14
CA GLU A 487 21.24 36.93 -4.43
C GLU A 487 20.40 37.34 -5.65
N ASN A 488 20.00 36.39 -6.51
CA ASN A 488 19.23 36.62 -7.73
C ASN A 488 17.72 36.35 -7.58
N VAL A 489 17.33 35.52 -6.60
CA VAL A 489 15.93 35.13 -6.35
C VAL A 489 15.68 35.21 -4.85
N SER A 490 14.86 36.16 -4.42
CA SER A 490 14.55 36.36 -3.00
C SER A 490 13.60 35.28 -2.47
N ASP A 491 13.53 35.11 -1.15
CA ASP A 491 12.63 34.12 -0.51
C ASP A 491 11.15 34.34 -0.90
N ILE A 492 10.72 35.60 -1.05
CA ILE A 492 9.35 35.95 -1.47
C ILE A 492 9.09 35.48 -2.91
N ASP A 493 10.08 35.59 -3.79
CA ASP A 493 9.97 35.15 -5.18
C ASP A 493 9.88 33.62 -5.27
N ILE A 494 10.50 32.87 -4.35
CA ILE A 494 10.44 31.39 -4.32
C ILE A 494 9.01 30.91 -4.11
N PHE A 495 8.28 31.48 -3.16
CA PHE A 495 6.90 31.09 -2.91
C PHE A 495 6.00 31.36 -4.12
N GLU A 496 6.10 32.55 -4.72
CA GLU A 496 5.31 32.90 -5.91
C GLU A 496 5.63 31.98 -7.09
N LEU A 497 6.90 31.71 -7.35
CA LEU A 497 7.34 30.78 -8.40
C LEU A 497 6.90 29.34 -8.11
N MET A 498 6.85 28.90 -6.85
CA MET A 498 6.28 27.60 -6.48
C MET A 498 4.79 27.54 -6.77
N CYS A 499 4.02 28.59 -6.47
CA CYS A 499 2.61 28.66 -6.86
C CYS A 499 2.45 28.54 -8.39
N GLN A 500 3.25 29.26 -9.17
CA GLN A 500 3.23 29.19 -10.64
C GLN A 500 3.59 27.78 -11.16
N LEU A 501 4.63 27.14 -10.60
CA LEU A 501 5.00 25.77 -10.94
C LEU A 501 3.91 24.75 -10.55
N ALA A 502 3.19 24.99 -9.45
CA ALA A 502 2.08 24.14 -9.00
C ALA A 502 0.84 24.31 -9.90
N GLU A 503 0.54 25.53 -10.34
CA GLU A 503 -0.50 25.82 -11.33
C GLU A 503 -0.22 25.12 -12.66
N LYS A 504 1.05 25.07 -13.08
CA LYS A 504 1.52 24.37 -14.28
C LYS A 504 1.66 22.85 -14.11
N SER A 505 1.27 22.31 -12.96
CA SER A 505 1.38 20.89 -12.60
C SER A 505 2.81 20.33 -12.76
N VAL A 506 3.84 21.15 -12.51
CA VAL A 506 5.26 20.74 -12.48
C VAL A 506 5.64 20.22 -11.10
N ILE A 507 5.11 20.88 -10.07
CA ILE A 507 5.13 20.42 -8.68
C ILE A 507 3.70 20.20 -8.20
N ILE A 508 3.54 19.39 -7.16
CA ILE A 508 2.23 19.07 -6.57
C ILE A 508 2.24 19.56 -5.13
N TYR A 509 1.24 20.38 -4.79
CA TYR A 509 0.94 20.74 -3.41
C TYR A 509 -0.09 19.76 -2.84
N ASP A 510 0.18 19.20 -1.68
CA ASP A 510 -0.72 18.33 -0.94
C ASP A 510 -1.35 19.11 0.22
N ASP A 511 -2.65 19.42 0.08
CA ASP A 511 -3.41 20.20 1.07
C ASP A 511 -3.46 19.53 2.45
N ASN A 512 -3.34 18.19 2.53
CA ASN A 512 -3.41 17.47 3.80
C ASN A 512 -2.11 17.61 4.60
N SER A 513 -0.96 17.56 3.92
CA SER A 513 0.35 17.67 4.56
C SER A 513 0.89 19.10 4.56
N GLY A 514 0.35 19.99 3.73
CA GLY A 514 0.88 21.34 3.51
C GLY A 514 2.24 21.34 2.81
N ARG A 515 2.57 20.27 2.08
CA ARG A 515 3.90 20.04 1.51
C ARG A 515 3.86 19.97 -0.01
N TYR A 516 5.01 20.27 -0.61
CA TYR A 516 5.20 20.21 -2.04
C TYR A 516 5.98 18.96 -2.40
N LYS A 517 5.73 18.40 -3.58
CA LYS A 517 6.52 17.31 -4.15
C LYS A 517 6.72 17.48 -5.64
N MET A 518 7.83 16.95 -6.14
CA MET A 518 8.08 16.77 -7.56
C MET A 518 7.92 15.28 -7.88
N LEU A 519 7.31 14.97 -9.01
CA LEU A 519 7.31 13.58 -9.51
C LEU A 519 8.76 13.17 -9.80
N GLU A 520 9.14 11.94 -9.44
CA GLU A 520 10.54 11.47 -9.51
C GLU A 520 11.11 11.61 -10.93
N THR A 521 10.29 11.30 -11.94
CA THR A 521 10.66 11.48 -13.36
C THR A 521 10.96 12.93 -13.73
N ILE A 522 10.19 13.88 -13.19
CA ILE A 522 10.39 15.32 -13.39
C ILE A 522 11.63 15.79 -12.61
N ARG A 523 11.83 15.27 -11.40
CA ARG A 523 12.98 15.55 -10.54
C ARG A 523 14.29 15.15 -11.19
N GLN A 524 14.38 13.95 -11.76
CA GLN A 524 15.58 13.48 -12.47
C GLN A 524 15.95 14.42 -13.63
N TYR A 525 14.96 14.90 -14.38
CA TYR A 525 15.19 15.88 -15.44
C TYR A 525 15.70 17.21 -14.88
N GLY A 526 15.10 17.68 -13.79
CA GLY A 526 15.59 18.87 -13.07
C GLY A 526 17.02 18.73 -12.59
N ALA A 527 17.41 17.54 -12.12
CA ALA A 527 18.77 17.25 -11.67
C ALA A 527 19.78 17.32 -12.82
N GLU A 528 19.45 16.77 -14.02
CA GLU A 528 20.28 16.95 -15.22
C GLU A 528 20.49 18.45 -15.54
N LYS A 529 19.44 19.27 -15.41
CA LYS A 529 19.54 20.72 -15.63
C LYS A 529 20.39 21.41 -14.57
N LEU A 530 20.22 21.03 -13.31
CA LEU A 530 20.99 21.56 -12.19
C LEU A 530 22.48 21.28 -12.36
N GLU A 531 22.87 20.07 -12.77
CA GLU A 531 24.27 19.74 -13.05
C GLU A 531 24.86 20.63 -14.15
N THR A 532 24.11 20.87 -15.24
CA THR A 532 24.58 21.73 -16.34
C THR A 532 24.63 23.22 -16.00
N SER A 533 23.96 23.65 -14.93
CA SER A 533 23.86 25.06 -14.53
C SER A 533 25.08 25.59 -13.76
N GLY A 534 25.93 24.70 -13.23
CA GLY A 534 27.12 25.07 -12.44
C GLY A 534 26.84 25.53 -11.00
N ILE A 535 25.58 25.61 -10.56
CA ILE A 535 25.21 26.02 -9.18
C ILE A 535 24.97 24.84 -8.22
N ALA A 536 25.08 23.59 -8.69
CA ALA A 536 24.77 22.39 -7.93
C ALA A 536 25.56 22.29 -6.61
N GLU A 537 26.85 22.62 -6.60
CA GLU A 537 27.71 22.50 -5.42
C GLU A 537 27.28 23.43 -4.28
N ASN A 538 26.99 24.70 -4.60
CA ASN A 538 26.54 25.68 -3.60
C ASN A 538 25.14 25.32 -3.06
N LEU A 539 24.25 24.85 -3.95
CA LEU A 539 22.91 24.42 -3.56
C LEU A 539 22.96 23.19 -2.64
N ASN A 540 23.79 22.20 -2.97
CA ASN A 540 23.99 21.02 -2.14
C ASN A 540 24.52 21.39 -0.75
N LYS A 541 25.42 22.37 -0.65
CA LYS A 541 25.90 22.87 0.64
C LYS A 541 24.75 23.45 1.48
N LYS A 542 23.92 24.33 0.91
CA LYS A 542 22.72 24.86 1.59
C LYS A 542 21.77 23.75 2.02
N TYR A 543 21.56 22.76 1.15
CA TYR A 543 20.73 21.58 1.41
C TYR A 543 21.27 20.77 2.61
N TYR A 544 22.58 20.51 2.68
CA TYR A 544 23.21 19.81 3.79
C TYR A 544 23.11 20.62 5.10
N ASP A 545 23.39 21.92 5.04
CA ASP A 545 23.34 22.82 6.19
C ASP A 545 21.93 22.97 6.75
N PHE A 546 20.90 23.02 5.89
CA PHE A 546 19.50 23.05 6.30
C PHE A 546 19.12 21.80 7.09
N TYR A 547 19.34 20.59 6.54
CA TYR A 547 18.93 19.36 7.21
C TYR A 547 19.76 19.05 8.46
N PHE A 548 21.03 19.47 8.49
CA PHE A 548 21.83 19.41 9.71
C PHE A 548 21.25 20.32 10.81
N ARG A 549 20.91 21.58 10.49
CA ARG A 549 20.23 22.50 11.42
C ARG A 549 18.89 21.95 11.89
N PHE A 550 18.05 21.48 10.96
CA PHE A 550 16.78 20.83 11.25
C PHE A 550 16.95 19.72 12.29
N SER A 551 17.91 18.81 12.10
CA SER A 551 18.13 17.71 13.06
C SER A 551 18.58 18.20 14.44
N SER A 552 19.42 19.24 14.46
CA SER A 552 19.97 19.82 15.69
C SER A 552 18.88 20.52 16.50
N ASP A 553 18.01 21.29 15.83
CA ASP A 553 16.91 22.04 16.45
C ASP A 553 15.81 21.12 17.00
N HIS A 554 15.65 19.95 16.38
CA HIS A 554 14.65 18.95 16.80
C HIS A 554 15.20 17.88 17.74
N TYR A 555 16.53 17.76 17.91
CA TYR A 555 17.15 16.71 18.73
C TYR A 555 16.56 16.63 20.15
N ASN A 556 16.40 17.78 20.82
CA ASN A 556 15.82 17.84 22.16
C ASN A 556 14.29 17.69 22.14
N LYS A 557 13.63 18.09 21.04
CA LYS A 557 12.18 18.01 20.87
C LYS A 557 11.69 16.59 20.56
N LEU A 558 12.58 15.67 20.18
CA LEU A 558 12.33 14.23 20.15
C LEU A 558 12.07 13.62 21.54
N ARG A 559 12.09 14.44 22.60
CA ARG A 559 11.70 14.10 23.98
C ARG A 559 10.70 15.14 24.50
N GLY A 560 9.91 14.77 25.50
CA GLY A 560 8.94 15.67 26.13
C GLY A 560 7.72 16.00 25.24
N ASN A 561 7.11 17.16 25.48
CA ASN A 561 5.79 17.54 24.93
C ASN A 561 5.71 17.56 23.39
N SER A 562 6.79 17.96 22.71
CA SER A 562 6.83 18.08 21.25
C SER A 562 7.33 16.81 20.56
N GLN A 563 7.39 15.67 21.27
CA GLN A 563 7.93 14.42 20.75
C GLN A 563 7.18 13.94 19.51
N ILE A 564 5.85 13.81 19.58
CA ILE A 564 5.04 13.32 18.45
C ILE A 564 5.14 14.27 17.24
N GLU A 565 5.01 15.58 17.49
CA GLU A 565 5.14 16.60 16.45
C GLU A 565 6.51 16.51 15.75
N SER A 566 7.60 16.39 16.52
CA SER A 566 8.95 16.26 15.96
C SER A 566 9.13 14.93 15.22
N MET A 567 8.57 13.83 15.72
CA MET A 567 8.60 12.54 15.02
C MET A 567 7.91 12.63 13.66
N ASN A 568 6.74 13.27 13.59
CA ASN A 568 6.02 13.48 12.33
C ASN A 568 6.80 14.35 11.34
N LEU A 569 7.49 15.39 11.83
CA LEU A 569 8.37 16.22 11.00
C LEU A 569 9.55 15.41 10.45
N TYR A 570 10.20 14.59 11.27
CA TYR A 570 11.26 13.69 10.79
C TYR A 570 10.74 12.67 9.77
N ASP A 571 9.55 12.09 10.00
CA ASP A 571 8.92 11.15 9.05
C ASP A 571 8.68 11.83 7.69
N ALA A 572 8.25 13.09 7.67
CA ALA A 572 8.06 13.86 6.45
C ALA A 572 9.37 14.19 5.71
N GLU A 573 10.48 14.33 6.45
CA GLU A 573 11.80 14.70 5.91
C GLU A 573 12.74 13.51 5.70
N ILE A 574 12.34 12.28 6.03
CA ILE A 574 13.26 11.13 6.12
C ILE A 574 13.97 10.81 4.80
N ASN A 575 13.29 11.00 3.66
CA ASN A 575 13.89 10.81 2.34
C ASN A 575 15.01 11.83 2.08
N ASN A 576 14.79 13.08 2.48
CA ASN A 576 15.78 14.14 2.35
C ASN A 576 16.98 13.89 3.27
N ILE A 577 16.72 13.51 4.53
CA ILE A 577 17.74 13.14 5.53
C ILE A 577 18.60 11.97 5.05
N ASN A 578 17.98 10.91 4.52
CA ASN A 578 18.68 9.74 4.01
C ASN A 578 19.57 10.07 2.81
N LYS A 579 19.11 10.97 1.91
CA LYS A 579 19.93 11.49 0.81
C LYS A 579 21.13 12.27 1.33
N VAL A 580 20.93 13.19 2.27
CA VAL A 580 22.04 13.97 2.86
C VAL A 580 23.08 13.04 3.50
N LEU A 581 22.64 12.07 4.29
CA LEU A 581 23.55 11.10 4.93
C LEU A 581 24.34 10.29 3.89
N SER A 582 23.69 9.81 2.82
CA SER A 582 24.39 9.03 1.79
C SER A 582 25.41 9.87 1.02
N GLU A 583 25.09 11.10 0.66
CA GLU A 583 25.98 11.99 -0.09
C GLU A 583 27.14 12.50 0.76
N LEU A 584 26.91 12.91 2.02
CA LEU A 584 27.97 13.31 2.93
C LEU A 584 28.97 12.16 3.17
N MET A 585 28.48 10.92 3.16
CA MET A 585 29.33 9.75 3.29
C MET A 585 30.08 9.38 2.01
N ASN A 586 29.89 10.10 0.90
CA ASN A 586 30.73 10.01 -0.30
C ASN A 586 31.84 11.08 -0.33
N LEU A 587 31.74 12.15 0.46
CA LEU A 587 32.74 13.22 0.52
C LEU A 587 34.03 12.78 1.25
N PRO A 588 35.22 13.36 0.95
CA PRO A 588 36.46 12.95 1.62
C PRO A 588 36.44 13.11 3.15
N ASP A 589 35.87 14.22 3.64
CA ASP A 589 35.70 14.47 5.08
C ASP A 589 34.37 13.87 5.57
N LYS A 590 34.46 12.79 6.34
CA LYS A 590 33.30 12.08 6.89
C LYS A 590 32.79 12.69 8.21
N VAL A 591 33.55 13.60 8.84
CA VAL A 591 33.24 14.08 10.19
C VAL A 591 31.87 14.75 10.24
N PHE A 592 31.53 15.56 9.23
CA PHE A 592 30.23 16.23 9.18
C PHE A 592 29.06 15.24 9.01
N GLY A 593 29.19 14.26 8.11
CA GLY A 593 28.20 13.20 7.93
C GLY A 593 28.00 12.37 9.20
N LEU A 594 29.07 12.06 9.93
CA LEU A 594 29.00 11.28 11.17
C LEU A 594 28.43 12.08 12.36
N LYS A 595 28.63 13.41 12.41
CA LYS A 595 27.89 14.28 13.34
C LYS A 595 26.39 14.23 13.05
N PHE A 596 26.02 14.23 11.76
CA PHE A 596 24.63 14.15 11.37
C PHE A 596 24.00 12.79 11.76
N VAL A 597 24.73 11.68 11.59
CA VAL A 597 24.33 10.35 12.12
C VAL A 597 24.03 10.41 13.63
N ALA A 598 24.90 11.03 14.41
CA ALA A 598 24.72 11.14 15.86
C ALA A 598 23.45 11.93 16.25
N ASN A 599 23.09 12.97 15.48
CA ASN A 599 21.86 13.73 15.70
C ASN A 599 20.59 12.94 15.34
N VAL A 600 20.60 12.21 14.22
CA VAL A 600 19.43 11.46 13.73
C VAL A 600 19.20 10.16 14.52
N PHE A 601 20.22 9.63 15.21
CA PHE A 601 20.13 8.39 15.96
C PHE A 601 18.91 8.31 16.90
N LEU A 602 18.61 9.37 17.65
CA LEU A 602 17.50 9.39 18.60
C LEU A 602 16.13 9.20 17.92
N TYR A 603 15.99 9.71 16.68
CA TYR A 603 14.79 9.49 15.87
C TYR A 603 14.66 7.99 15.53
N TRP A 604 15.72 7.36 14.99
CA TRP A 604 15.69 5.92 14.69
C TRP A 604 15.43 5.07 15.93
N GLU A 605 16.03 5.44 17.08
CA GLU A 605 15.81 4.75 18.36
C GLU A 605 14.34 4.85 18.82
N THR A 606 13.73 6.02 18.65
CA THR A 606 12.34 6.29 19.02
C THR A 606 11.37 5.58 18.08
N LYS A 607 11.68 5.55 16.78
CA LYS A 607 10.94 4.82 15.74
C LYS A 607 11.10 3.31 15.84
N GLY A 608 12.21 2.83 16.40
CA GLY A 608 12.60 1.42 16.37
C GLY A 608 13.18 0.96 15.03
N ASP A 609 13.78 1.87 14.26
CA ASP A 609 14.41 1.56 12.96
C ASP A 609 15.83 1.00 13.14
N TYR A 610 15.91 -0.30 13.45
CA TYR A 610 17.16 -1.02 13.64
C TYR A 610 17.98 -1.20 12.36
N THR A 611 17.33 -1.17 11.20
CA THR A 611 18.00 -1.29 9.91
C THR A 611 18.88 -0.08 9.68
N SER A 612 18.32 1.13 9.82
CA SER A 612 19.09 2.38 9.70
C SER A 612 20.17 2.47 10.79
N MET A 613 19.84 2.14 12.03
CA MET A 613 20.82 2.14 13.12
C MET A 613 22.00 1.20 12.85
N THR A 614 21.76 -0.02 12.36
CA THR A 614 22.81 -1.00 12.08
C THR A 614 23.70 -0.53 10.92
N LYS A 615 23.10 -0.11 9.80
CA LYS A 615 23.81 0.41 8.63
C LYS A 615 24.75 1.57 9.00
N TRP A 616 24.23 2.57 9.72
CA TRP A 616 25.01 3.75 10.06
C TRP A 616 26.01 3.49 11.18
N ASN A 617 25.74 2.54 12.07
CA ASN A 617 26.72 2.07 13.04
C ASN A 617 27.94 1.40 12.38
N GLU A 618 27.72 0.46 11.45
CA GLU A 618 28.80 -0.20 10.71
C GLU A 618 29.65 0.81 9.95
N THR A 619 29.00 1.77 9.30
CA THR A 619 29.65 2.87 8.59
C THR A 619 30.48 3.74 9.54
N SER A 620 29.94 4.08 10.71
CA SER A 620 30.63 4.90 11.72
C SER A 620 31.90 4.23 12.25
N LEU A 621 31.84 2.91 12.49
CA LEU A 621 32.97 2.14 13.02
C LEU A 621 34.18 2.10 12.08
N GLN A 622 33.98 2.23 10.76
CA GLN A 622 35.08 2.27 9.79
C GLN A 622 36.00 3.49 9.96
N TYR A 623 35.47 4.59 10.50
CA TYR A 623 36.17 5.88 10.63
C TYR A 623 36.40 6.30 12.08
N ILE A 624 36.02 5.46 13.05
CA ILE A 624 35.93 5.81 14.48
C ILE A 624 37.25 6.32 15.08
N ASP A 625 38.39 5.87 14.55
CA ASP A 625 39.72 6.25 15.02
C ASP A 625 40.21 7.60 14.50
N LEU A 626 39.53 8.16 13.49
CA LEU A 626 39.84 9.46 12.91
C LEU A 626 38.99 10.59 13.51
N LEU A 627 38.06 10.26 14.41
CA LEU A 627 37.09 11.21 14.93
C LEU A 627 37.58 11.91 16.21
N PRO A 628 37.15 13.16 16.43
CA PRO A 628 37.30 13.84 17.72
C PRO A 628 36.64 13.05 18.87
N ASP A 629 37.19 13.17 20.08
CA ASP A 629 36.77 12.41 21.28
C ASP A 629 35.27 12.55 21.60
N ASP A 630 34.67 13.72 21.37
CA ASP A 630 33.25 13.97 21.62
C ASP A 630 32.36 13.13 20.71
N LEU A 631 32.57 13.21 19.39
CA LEU A 631 31.83 12.46 18.40
C LEU A 631 32.13 10.96 18.50
N LYS A 632 33.40 10.59 18.73
CA LYS A 632 33.80 9.20 18.96
C LYS A 632 33.02 8.59 20.11
N SER A 633 32.84 9.33 21.21
CA SER A 633 32.10 8.85 22.37
C SER A 633 30.62 8.59 22.10
N ASP A 634 29.99 9.39 21.24
CA ASP A 634 28.57 9.26 20.88
C ASP A 634 28.33 8.10 19.92
N LEU A 635 29.20 7.92 18.93
CA LEU A 635 29.10 6.81 18.00
C LEU A 635 29.44 5.47 18.67
N LEU A 636 30.38 5.43 19.61
CA LEU A 636 30.62 4.24 20.43
C LEU A 636 29.42 3.90 21.34
N TYR A 637 28.70 4.89 21.84
CA TYR A 637 27.45 4.67 22.57
C TYR A 637 26.36 4.07 21.66
N LEU A 638 26.20 4.61 20.45
CA LEU A 638 25.35 4.02 19.40
C LEU A 638 25.76 2.57 19.12
N SER A 639 27.06 2.28 18.97
CA SER A 639 27.56 0.91 18.79
C SER A 639 27.21 0.00 19.94
N GLY A 640 27.31 0.49 21.18
CA GLY A 640 26.84 -0.22 22.37
C GLY A 640 25.35 -0.57 22.30
N PHE A 641 24.52 0.39 21.89
CA PHE A 641 23.07 0.22 21.76
C PHE A 641 22.72 -0.81 20.68
N VAL A 642 23.28 -0.68 19.47
CA VAL A 642 23.06 -1.61 18.35
C VAL A 642 23.51 -3.02 18.72
N ASN A 643 24.70 -3.18 19.31
CA ASN A 643 25.19 -4.51 19.70
C ASN A 643 24.36 -5.14 20.82
N LYS A 644 23.81 -4.36 21.75
CA LYS A 644 22.86 -4.88 22.75
C LYS A 644 21.64 -5.50 22.06
N ASN A 645 21.03 -4.78 21.12
CA ASN A 645 19.82 -5.25 20.44
C ASN A 645 20.09 -6.40 19.46
N ASN A 646 21.31 -6.49 18.94
CA ASN A 646 21.78 -7.61 18.11
C ASN A 646 22.27 -8.81 18.94
N GLY A 647 22.14 -8.80 20.28
CA GLY A 647 22.60 -9.89 21.15
C GLY A 647 24.12 -10.00 21.35
N ASN A 648 24.89 -9.11 20.74
CA ASN A 648 26.35 -9.05 20.84
C ASN A 648 26.80 -8.38 22.14
N TYR A 649 26.34 -8.89 23.29
CA TYR A 649 26.49 -8.21 24.58
C TYR A 649 27.94 -7.95 24.99
N LYS A 650 28.87 -8.85 24.65
CA LYS A 650 30.30 -8.65 24.92
C LYS A 650 30.87 -7.46 24.15
N GLN A 651 30.45 -7.31 22.90
CA GLN A 651 30.87 -6.18 22.06
C GLN A 651 30.17 -4.89 22.50
N ALA A 652 28.92 -4.99 22.95
CA ALA A 652 28.19 -3.87 23.57
C ALA A 652 28.92 -3.36 24.82
N GLU A 653 29.30 -4.23 25.75
CA GLU A 653 30.06 -3.87 26.95
C GLU A 653 31.36 -3.15 26.60
N ARG A 654 32.14 -3.71 25.66
CA ARG A 654 33.39 -3.09 25.21
C ARG A 654 33.18 -1.67 24.67
N TYR A 655 32.25 -1.49 23.74
CA TYR A 655 32.01 -0.16 23.15
C TYR A 655 31.47 0.85 24.17
N LEU A 656 30.65 0.40 25.13
CA LEU A 656 30.15 1.25 26.21
C LEU A 656 31.23 1.65 27.21
N GLU A 657 32.15 0.75 27.55
CA GLU A 657 33.32 1.05 28.38
C GLU A 657 34.23 2.07 27.69
N GLU A 658 34.52 1.87 26.40
CA GLU A 658 35.30 2.83 25.60
C GLU A 658 34.60 4.20 25.53
N SER A 659 33.29 4.24 25.24
CA SER A 659 32.48 5.46 25.25
C SER A 659 32.52 6.18 26.60
N LEU A 660 32.38 5.44 27.70
CA LEU A 660 32.41 5.97 29.06
C LEU A 660 33.77 6.62 29.39
N ILE A 661 34.89 6.04 28.93
CA ILE A 661 36.23 6.62 29.13
C ILE A 661 36.32 8.01 28.49
N TYR A 662 35.88 8.17 27.24
CA TYR A 662 35.88 9.47 26.58
C TYR A 662 34.93 10.46 27.26
N ARG A 663 33.71 10.02 27.62
CA ARG A 663 32.71 10.86 28.32
C ARG A 663 33.18 11.33 29.69
N LEU A 664 33.95 10.50 30.41
CA LEU A 664 34.60 10.88 31.68
C LEU A 664 35.68 11.95 31.47
N ARG A 665 36.51 11.83 30.43
CA ARG A 665 37.53 12.84 30.09
C ARG A 665 36.91 14.19 29.72
N LEU A 666 35.78 14.16 29.00
CA LEU A 666 35.02 15.35 28.61
C LEU A 666 34.17 15.93 29.75
N ALA A 667 34.07 15.24 30.89
CA ALA A 667 33.25 15.60 32.04
C ALA A 667 31.75 15.86 31.73
N ASP A 668 31.22 15.23 30.68
CA ASP A 668 29.80 15.33 30.31
C ASP A 668 28.96 14.38 31.18
N LYS A 669 28.47 14.90 32.30
CA LYS A 669 27.65 14.15 33.26
C LYS A 669 26.39 13.53 32.63
N SER A 670 25.77 14.19 31.66
CA SER A 670 24.56 13.68 31.01
C SER A 670 24.89 12.42 30.21
N LYS A 671 25.95 12.48 29.40
CA LYS A 671 26.42 11.36 28.59
C LYS A 671 27.00 10.21 29.43
N ILE A 672 27.71 10.52 30.52
CA ILE A 672 28.18 9.50 31.49
C ILE A 672 26.99 8.69 32.02
N ALA A 673 25.92 9.37 32.47
CA ALA A 673 24.72 8.70 32.97
C ALA A 673 24.04 7.83 31.88
N GLN A 674 24.01 8.29 30.63
CA GLN A 674 23.48 7.48 29.52
C GLN A 674 24.27 6.19 29.30
N SER A 675 25.60 6.25 29.31
CA SER A 675 26.46 5.05 29.17
C SER A 675 26.24 4.08 30.32
N LEU A 676 26.19 4.58 31.57
CA LEU A 676 25.93 3.75 32.76
C LEU A 676 24.56 3.07 32.71
N TRP A 677 23.51 3.79 32.30
CA TRP A 677 22.18 3.20 32.12
C TRP A 677 22.22 2.04 31.12
N LEU A 678 22.84 2.24 29.95
CA LEU A 678 22.89 1.20 28.93
C LEU A 678 23.78 0.01 29.33
N MET A 679 24.87 0.25 30.07
CA MET A 679 25.66 -0.82 30.69
C MET A 679 24.87 -1.60 31.74
N GLY A 680 24.01 -0.92 32.50
CA GLY A 680 23.07 -1.54 33.43
C GLY A 680 22.07 -2.44 32.71
N GLU A 681 21.51 -1.98 31.60
CA GLU A 681 20.60 -2.77 30.73
C GLU A 681 21.29 -4.03 30.19
N VAL A 682 22.53 -3.92 29.68
CA VAL A 682 23.28 -5.09 29.19
C VAL A 682 23.56 -6.08 30.33
N ALA A 683 23.93 -5.60 31.51
CA ALA A 683 24.14 -6.46 32.68
C ALA A 683 22.85 -7.14 33.14
N ASN A 684 21.71 -6.45 33.05
CA ASN A 684 20.39 -6.98 33.39
C ASN A 684 20.00 -8.14 32.46
N ILE A 685 20.13 -7.94 31.14
CA ILE A 685 19.84 -8.98 30.13
C ILE A 685 20.72 -10.21 30.33
N LYS A 686 21.99 -10.04 30.74
CA LYS A 686 22.92 -11.14 31.06
C LYS A 686 22.64 -11.81 32.41
N GLY A 687 21.63 -11.37 33.16
CA GLY A 687 21.30 -11.89 34.49
C GLY A 687 22.24 -11.45 35.62
N ASN A 688 23.15 -10.51 35.37
CA ASN A 688 24.04 -9.96 36.41
C ASN A 688 23.36 -8.79 37.13
N PHE A 689 22.34 -9.12 37.92
CA PHE A 689 21.50 -8.12 38.61
C PHE A 689 22.29 -7.23 39.58
N MET A 690 23.37 -7.73 40.17
CA MET A 690 24.23 -6.95 41.06
C MET A 690 24.96 -5.84 40.29
N LYS A 691 25.58 -6.15 39.14
CA LYS A 691 26.21 -5.14 38.28
C LYS A 691 25.18 -4.18 37.68
N ALA A 692 24.02 -4.71 37.27
CA ALA A 692 22.93 -3.90 36.73
C ALA A 692 22.49 -2.83 37.74
N ARG A 693 22.21 -3.25 38.97
CA ARG A 693 21.79 -2.36 40.06
C ARG A 693 22.84 -1.29 40.38
N ALA A 694 24.11 -1.66 40.49
CA ALA A 694 25.18 -0.70 40.76
C ALA A 694 25.29 0.39 39.67
N ASN A 695 25.17 -0.01 38.39
CA ASN A 695 25.16 0.93 37.26
C ASN A 695 23.93 1.85 37.28
N PHE A 696 22.75 1.31 37.60
CA PHE A 696 21.51 2.09 37.69
C PHE A 696 21.53 3.07 38.86
N GLU A 697 21.98 2.66 40.04
CA GLU A 697 22.13 3.53 41.22
C GLU A 697 23.10 4.68 40.92
N ARG A 698 24.26 4.39 40.33
CA ARG A 698 25.21 5.44 39.93
C ARG A 698 24.65 6.38 38.86
N CYS A 699 23.85 5.85 37.93
CA CYS A 699 23.14 6.67 36.94
C CYS A 699 22.14 7.62 37.60
N ILE A 700 21.36 7.14 38.58
CA ILE A 700 20.40 7.95 39.34
C ILE A 700 21.11 9.05 40.13
N GLU A 701 22.22 8.73 40.80
CA GLU A 701 23.03 9.73 41.51
C GLU A 701 23.44 10.88 40.58
N ILE A 702 24.02 10.56 39.43
CA ILE A 702 24.46 11.57 38.45
C ILE A 702 23.27 12.36 37.91
N ARG A 703 22.17 11.68 37.55
CA ARG A 703 20.95 12.33 37.03
C ARG A 703 20.29 13.25 38.07
N THR A 704 20.39 12.91 39.34
CA THR A 704 19.95 13.75 40.47
C THR A 704 20.82 14.99 40.60
N GLU A 705 22.15 14.85 40.51
CA GLU A 705 23.08 16.00 40.52
C GLU A 705 22.80 17.00 39.40
N ILE A 706 22.51 16.53 38.18
CA ILE A 706 22.20 17.39 37.03
C ILE A 706 20.70 17.77 36.93
N LYS A 707 19.89 17.42 37.93
CA LYS A 707 18.44 17.68 37.98
C LYS A 707 17.65 17.15 36.78
N ASN A 708 18.12 16.06 36.17
CA ASN A 708 17.47 15.40 35.04
C ASN A 708 16.41 14.40 35.55
N LYS A 709 15.24 14.92 35.93
CA LYS A 709 14.12 14.12 36.46
C LYS A 709 13.63 13.06 35.46
N THR A 710 13.56 13.39 34.19
CA THR A 710 13.07 12.48 33.14
C THR A 710 14.07 11.37 32.82
N GLY A 711 15.36 11.65 32.99
CA GLY A 711 16.37 10.60 33.02
C GLY A 711 16.12 9.62 34.17
N ILE A 712 15.72 10.07 35.36
CA ILE A 712 15.53 9.17 36.52
C ILE A 712 14.41 8.16 36.27
N THR A 713 13.28 8.61 35.70
CA THR A 713 12.12 7.76 35.40
C THR A 713 12.46 6.63 34.43
N SER A 714 13.32 6.89 33.45
CA SER A 714 13.80 5.84 32.53
C SER A 714 14.62 4.76 33.25
N VAL A 715 15.38 5.10 34.30
CA VAL A 715 16.12 4.12 35.11
C VAL A 715 15.20 3.33 36.04
N MET A 716 14.12 3.96 36.55
CA MET A 716 13.14 3.29 37.40
C MET A 716 12.44 2.14 36.66
N ASN A 717 12.10 2.32 35.37
CA ASN A 717 11.60 1.22 34.52
C ASN A 717 12.61 0.07 34.42
N SER A 718 13.88 0.39 34.15
CA SER A 718 14.96 -0.60 34.08
C SER A 718 15.16 -1.38 35.38
N LEU A 719 15.06 -0.70 36.53
CA LEU A 719 15.09 -1.33 37.85
C LEU A 719 13.86 -2.21 38.08
N ALA A 720 12.68 -1.77 37.68
CA ALA A 720 11.45 -2.56 37.80
C ALA A 720 11.51 -3.85 36.98
N ASN A 721 12.16 -3.82 35.81
CA ASN A 721 12.42 -5.03 35.01
C ASN A 721 13.28 -6.08 35.74
N ILE A 722 14.20 -5.66 36.64
CA ILE A 722 14.94 -6.62 37.49
C ILE A 722 13.97 -7.41 38.37
N PHE A 723 12.97 -6.75 38.96
CA PHE A 723 11.97 -7.42 39.80
C PHE A 723 11.08 -8.37 39.00
N ILE A 724 10.71 -8.00 37.76
CA ILE A 724 10.00 -8.90 36.83
C ILE A 724 10.81 -10.18 36.60
N TYR A 725 12.12 -10.06 36.32
CA TYR A 725 12.99 -11.22 36.14
C TYR A 725 13.14 -12.07 37.39
N GLN A 726 13.05 -11.47 38.57
CA GLN A 726 13.06 -12.16 39.85
C GLN A 726 11.68 -12.73 40.26
N LYS A 727 10.65 -12.56 39.41
CA LYS A 727 9.25 -12.92 39.69
C LYS A 727 8.66 -12.20 40.92
N ASP A 728 9.20 -11.03 41.29
CA ASP A 728 8.68 -10.15 42.34
C ASP A 728 7.75 -9.09 41.72
N PHE A 729 6.60 -9.56 41.23
CA PHE A 729 5.66 -8.75 40.45
C PHE A 729 5.06 -7.59 41.25
N GLU A 730 4.83 -7.74 42.55
CA GLU A 730 4.28 -6.68 43.40
C GLU A 730 5.25 -5.50 43.58
N ARG A 731 6.54 -5.77 43.78
CA ARG A 731 7.54 -4.69 43.82
C ARG A 731 7.72 -4.03 42.47
N ALA A 732 7.71 -4.81 41.38
CA ALA A 732 7.76 -4.27 40.02
C ALA A 732 6.59 -3.32 39.77
N ARG A 733 5.36 -3.75 40.11
CA ARG A 733 4.13 -2.97 39.98
C ARG A 733 4.19 -1.64 40.72
N SER A 734 4.56 -1.67 42.01
CA SER A 734 4.63 -0.47 42.85
C SER A 734 5.58 0.58 42.26
N LEU A 735 6.78 0.14 41.86
CA LEU A 735 7.79 1.03 41.27
C LEU A 735 7.34 1.60 39.90
N MET A 736 6.66 0.81 39.07
CA MET A 736 6.16 1.26 37.77
C MET A 736 4.98 2.23 37.91
N LEU A 737 4.09 2.07 38.88
CA LEU A 737 3.00 3.01 39.14
C LEU A 737 3.52 4.38 39.62
N GLU A 738 4.50 4.39 40.53
CA GLU A 738 5.18 5.62 40.95
C GLU A 738 5.84 6.31 39.74
N ASN A 739 6.53 5.52 38.91
CA ASN A 739 7.18 6.01 37.71
C ASN A 739 6.19 6.61 36.68
N LEU A 740 5.07 5.92 36.45
CA LEU A 740 4.03 6.35 35.52
C LEU A 740 3.42 7.70 35.93
N ALA A 741 3.22 7.94 37.22
CA ALA A 741 2.73 9.21 37.73
C ALA A 741 3.69 10.38 37.38
N LEU A 742 5.00 10.19 37.59
CA LEU A 742 6.04 11.16 37.24
C LEU A 742 6.16 11.40 35.73
N LEU A 743 5.99 10.32 34.95
CA LEU A 743 6.02 10.40 33.49
C LEU A 743 4.80 11.15 32.93
N ARG A 744 3.61 10.97 33.52
CA ARG A 744 2.41 11.72 33.14
C ARG A 744 2.53 13.22 33.43
N GLU A 745 3.22 13.63 34.49
CA GLU A 745 3.52 15.05 34.76
C GLU A 745 4.47 15.66 33.72
N SER A 746 5.40 14.88 33.18
CA SER A 746 6.38 15.33 32.18
C SER A 746 5.95 15.09 30.73
N ASN A 747 4.84 14.36 30.52
CA ASN A 747 4.24 14.01 29.24
C ASN A 747 5.24 13.45 28.21
N GLU A 748 6.12 12.56 28.69
CA GLU A 748 7.05 11.84 27.83
C GLU A 748 6.39 10.59 27.23
N LYS A 749 5.87 10.72 26.01
CA LYS A 749 5.03 9.69 25.36
C LYS A 749 5.69 8.32 25.27
N ARG A 750 6.90 8.22 24.72
CA ARG A 750 7.60 6.92 24.58
C ARG A 750 7.83 6.22 25.94
N PRO A 751 8.42 6.86 26.96
CA PRO A 751 8.55 6.25 28.29
C PRO A 751 7.21 5.84 28.93
N ILE A 752 6.15 6.65 28.79
CA ILE A 752 4.79 6.30 29.25
C ILE A 752 4.35 4.98 28.61
N ALA A 753 4.44 4.87 27.28
CA ALA A 753 4.01 3.68 26.56
C ALA A 753 4.81 2.42 26.97
N ILE A 754 6.12 2.55 27.19
CA ILE A 754 6.97 1.46 27.68
C ILE A 754 6.55 1.05 29.10
N THR A 755 6.32 2.00 30.00
CA THR A 755 5.87 1.71 31.38
C THR A 755 4.50 1.02 31.39
N LEU A 756 3.55 1.47 30.57
CA LEU A 756 2.23 0.87 30.44
C LEU A 756 2.31 -0.57 29.91
N TYR A 757 3.12 -0.81 28.87
CA TYR A 757 3.35 -2.18 28.38
C TYR A 757 3.94 -3.09 29.46
N ASN A 758 4.93 -2.61 30.21
CA ASN A 758 5.53 -3.39 31.29
C ASN A 758 4.57 -3.61 32.47
N LEU A 759 3.71 -2.63 32.78
CA LEU A 759 2.63 -2.79 33.75
C LEU A 759 1.62 -3.84 33.28
N ALA A 760 1.27 -3.84 32.00
CA ALA A 760 0.40 -4.87 31.42
C ALA A 760 1.02 -6.27 31.54
N LEU A 761 2.33 -6.42 31.31
CA LEU A 761 3.04 -7.67 31.55
C LEU A 761 2.94 -8.12 33.02
N VAL A 762 3.15 -7.19 33.96
CA VAL A 762 3.10 -7.49 35.41
C VAL A 762 1.69 -7.84 35.85
N GLU A 763 0.68 -7.05 35.46
CA GLU A 763 -0.71 -7.32 35.79
C GLU A 763 -1.17 -8.65 35.16
N ASN A 764 -0.81 -8.96 33.91
CA ASN A 764 -1.10 -10.26 33.29
C ASN A 764 -0.56 -11.47 34.08
N GLU A 765 0.54 -11.32 34.83
CA GLU A 765 1.08 -12.38 35.70
C GLU A 765 0.39 -12.43 37.08
N LEU A 766 -0.18 -11.31 37.54
CA LEU A 766 -0.94 -11.22 38.80
C LEU A 766 -2.43 -11.58 38.63
N THR A 767 -2.93 -11.53 37.40
CA THR A 767 -4.33 -11.67 37.01
C THR A 767 -4.74 -13.14 36.84
N GLY A 768 -6.00 -13.47 37.12
CA GLY A 768 -6.58 -14.81 36.96
C GLY A 768 -6.83 -15.21 35.49
N THR A 769 -7.59 -16.28 35.27
CA THR A 769 -7.92 -16.80 33.93
C THR A 769 -9.31 -16.36 33.44
N GLU A 770 -10.03 -15.52 34.17
CA GLU A 770 -11.37 -15.07 33.78
C GLU A 770 -11.29 -13.76 32.98
N GLN A 771 -12.18 -13.59 32.00
CA GLN A 771 -12.19 -12.42 31.09
C GLN A 771 -12.22 -11.07 31.84
N GLY A 772 -13.00 -10.99 32.93
CA GLY A 772 -13.16 -9.77 33.73
C GLY A 772 -11.92 -9.38 34.54
N ASP A 773 -10.94 -10.27 34.68
CA ASP A 773 -9.72 -9.97 35.40
C ASP A 773 -8.76 -9.11 34.54
N TYR A 774 -8.92 -9.09 33.20
CA TYR A 774 -8.00 -8.43 32.25
C TYR A 774 -8.32 -6.97 31.94
N ASP A 775 -9.34 -6.36 32.55
CA ASP A 775 -9.76 -4.99 32.23
C ASP A 775 -8.61 -3.97 32.35
N LYS A 776 -7.82 -4.05 33.44
CA LYS A 776 -6.64 -3.17 33.62
C LYS A 776 -5.51 -3.46 32.65
N VAL A 777 -5.32 -4.73 32.28
CA VAL A 777 -4.31 -5.12 31.30
C VAL A 777 -4.65 -4.50 29.95
N ASN A 778 -5.92 -4.60 29.55
CA ASN A 778 -6.41 -4.01 28.30
C ASN A 778 -6.31 -2.49 28.30
N GLU A 779 -6.67 -1.80 29.40
CA GLU A 779 -6.52 -0.34 29.53
C GLU A 779 -5.07 0.10 29.27
N TYR A 780 -4.10 -0.57 29.91
CA TYR A 780 -2.68 -0.25 29.71
C TYR A 780 -2.19 -0.56 28.30
N LEU A 781 -2.64 -1.66 27.70
CA LEU A 781 -2.25 -2.03 26.33
C LEU A 781 -2.84 -1.09 25.29
N GLU A 782 -4.10 -0.67 25.43
CA GLU A 782 -4.75 0.26 24.52
C GLU A 782 -4.06 1.63 24.53
N GLU A 783 -3.78 2.18 25.71
CA GLU A 783 -3.07 3.46 25.83
C GLU A 783 -1.63 3.35 25.27
N SER A 784 -0.91 2.26 25.58
CA SER A 784 0.43 2.01 25.04
C SER A 784 0.42 1.87 23.51
N LEU A 785 -0.55 1.14 22.96
CA LEU A 785 -0.70 0.90 21.53
C LEU A 785 -1.00 2.20 20.77
N LEU A 786 -1.88 3.05 21.31
CA LEU A 786 -2.19 4.34 20.73
C LEU A 786 -0.93 5.20 20.61
N ILE A 787 -0.15 5.30 21.69
CA ILE A 787 1.08 6.11 21.71
C ILE A 787 2.12 5.53 20.73
N PHE A 788 2.34 4.21 20.70
CA PHE A 788 3.31 3.65 19.75
C PHE A 788 2.86 3.76 18.29
N ARG A 789 1.55 3.78 18.02
CA ARG A 789 1.01 4.11 16.68
C ARG A 789 1.30 5.55 16.30
N GLU A 790 1.07 6.50 17.21
CA GLU A 790 1.40 7.92 17.00
C GLU A 790 2.91 8.13 16.77
N LEU A 791 3.76 7.37 17.46
CA LEU A 791 5.21 7.40 17.26
C LEU A 791 5.67 6.61 16.02
N GLY A 792 4.78 5.82 15.42
CA GLY A 792 5.10 4.86 14.35
C GLY A 792 6.13 3.80 14.73
N ASN A 793 6.13 3.35 15.98
CA ASN A 793 7.06 2.33 16.48
C ASN A 793 6.50 0.91 16.28
N ASN A 794 6.70 0.37 15.08
CA ASN A 794 6.17 -0.94 14.68
C ASN A 794 6.69 -2.10 15.56
N MET A 795 7.89 -1.97 16.12
CA MET A 795 8.48 -3.01 16.96
C MET A 795 7.74 -3.14 18.31
N ASN A 796 7.43 -2.03 18.98
CA ASN A 796 6.68 -2.09 20.23
C ASN A 796 5.20 -2.42 20.00
N ILE A 797 4.62 -2.00 18.86
CA ILE A 797 3.29 -2.48 18.43
C ILE A 797 3.28 -4.00 18.29
N ALA A 798 4.32 -4.59 17.70
CA ALA A 798 4.43 -6.04 17.59
C ALA A 798 4.48 -6.74 18.95
N TYR A 799 5.22 -6.19 19.92
CA TYR A 799 5.25 -6.73 21.29
C TYR A 799 3.89 -6.67 21.99
N ILE A 800 3.09 -5.63 21.72
CA ILE A 800 1.72 -5.52 22.22
C ILE A 800 0.82 -6.58 21.60
N TYR A 801 0.89 -6.80 20.28
CA TYR A 801 0.12 -7.88 19.65
C TYR A 801 0.51 -9.27 20.17
N ILE A 802 1.79 -9.49 20.45
CA ILE A 802 2.23 -10.73 21.09
C ILE A 802 1.59 -10.89 22.47
N LEU A 803 1.53 -9.83 23.28
CA LEU A 803 0.92 -9.90 24.60
C LEU A 803 -0.60 -10.10 24.55
N TYR A 804 -1.31 -9.43 23.63
CA TYR A 804 -2.73 -9.74 23.38
C TYR A 804 -2.93 -11.20 22.99
N GLY A 805 -2.06 -11.75 22.13
CA GLY A 805 -2.13 -13.16 21.77
C GLY A 805 -1.91 -14.11 22.96
N LEU A 806 -0.97 -13.79 23.86
CA LEU A 806 -0.75 -14.56 25.08
C LEU A 806 -1.96 -14.50 26.04
N ILE A 807 -2.64 -13.36 26.12
CA ILE A 807 -3.88 -13.20 26.90
C ILE A 807 -4.99 -14.07 26.30
N ASP A 808 -5.18 -14.02 24.99
CA ASP A 808 -6.17 -14.86 24.30
C ASP A 808 -5.89 -16.35 24.45
N GLU A 809 -4.63 -16.76 24.46
CA GLU A 809 -4.25 -18.13 24.75
C GLU A 809 -4.70 -18.55 26.16
N LYS A 810 -4.47 -17.71 27.18
CA LYS A 810 -4.92 -17.96 28.57
C LYS A 810 -6.45 -18.02 28.69
N LEU A 811 -7.17 -17.24 27.87
CA LEU A 811 -8.63 -17.21 27.82
C LEU A 811 -9.25 -18.35 26.99
N GLY A 812 -8.42 -19.20 26.37
CA GLY A 812 -8.88 -20.35 25.59
C GLY A 812 -9.25 -20.03 24.13
N ASN A 813 -8.72 -18.94 23.56
CA ASN A 813 -8.93 -18.49 22.19
C ASN A 813 -7.65 -18.66 21.31
N PRO A 814 -7.14 -19.89 21.11
CA PRO A 814 -5.83 -20.11 20.49
C PRO A 814 -5.73 -19.69 19.02
N GLU A 815 -6.85 -19.69 18.26
CA GLU A 815 -6.85 -19.23 16.86
C GLU A 815 -6.69 -17.70 16.75
N ASN A 816 -7.32 -16.94 17.66
CA ASN A 816 -7.12 -15.48 17.70
C ASN A 816 -5.71 -15.16 18.19
N ALA A 817 -5.22 -15.88 19.20
CA ALA A 817 -3.85 -15.79 19.67
C ALA A 817 -2.84 -16.01 18.54
N ARG A 818 -3.03 -17.05 17.73
CA ARG A 818 -2.20 -17.34 16.55
C ARG A 818 -2.21 -16.19 15.55
N THR A 819 -3.37 -15.59 15.29
CA THR A 819 -3.51 -14.47 14.35
C THR A 819 -2.73 -13.24 14.85
N LEU A 820 -2.96 -12.84 16.10
CA LEU A 820 -2.29 -11.69 16.72
C LEU A 820 -0.76 -11.83 16.77
N ILE A 821 -0.26 -13.02 17.14
CA ILE A 821 1.19 -13.24 17.17
C ILE A 821 1.79 -13.25 15.76
N ASN A 822 1.07 -13.74 14.74
CA ASN A 822 1.51 -13.64 13.34
C ASN A 822 1.57 -12.19 12.86
N ASP A 823 0.60 -11.34 13.24
CA ASP A 823 0.64 -9.92 12.93
C ASP A 823 1.87 -9.24 13.55
N GLY A 824 2.16 -9.55 14.82
CA GLY A 824 3.39 -9.12 15.48
C GLY A 824 4.67 -9.64 14.81
N LEU A 825 4.70 -10.92 14.43
CA LEU A 825 5.82 -11.54 13.71
C LEU A 825 6.08 -10.84 12.36
N SER A 826 5.02 -10.52 11.62
CA SER A 826 5.11 -9.79 10.35
C SER A 826 5.75 -8.43 10.54
N LEU A 827 5.32 -7.66 11.54
CA LEU A 827 5.91 -6.36 11.87
C LEU A 827 7.39 -6.48 12.27
N MET A 828 7.77 -7.49 13.06
CA MET A 828 9.17 -7.69 13.46
C MET A 828 10.07 -8.11 12.30
N ARG A 829 9.56 -8.93 11.36
CA ARG A 829 10.27 -9.28 10.12
C ARG A 829 10.45 -8.05 9.23
N LYS A 830 9.42 -7.21 9.08
CA LYS A 830 9.52 -5.93 8.36
C LYS A 830 10.56 -4.99 8.97
N ALA A 831 10.65 -4.95 10.30
CA ALA A 831 11.66 -4.16 11.01
C ALA A 831 13.06 -4.80 11.02
N ASN A 832 13.26 -5.96 10.38
CA ASN A 832 14.49 -6.76 10.40
C ASN A 832 15.00 -7.04 11.83
N TYR A 833 14.08 -7.19 12.79
CA TYR A 833 14.40 -7.36 14.20
C TYR A 833 14.43 -8.84 14.59
N LYS A 834 15.53 -9.52 14.24
CA LYS A 834 15.73 -10.96 14.44
C LYS A 834 15.46 -11.45 15.87
N PHE A 835 15.88 -10.70 16.90
CA PHE A 835 15.68 -11.12 18.28
C PHE A 835 14.19 -11.26 18.63
N GLY A 836 13.38 -10.30 18.20
CA GLY A 836 11.93 -10.30 18.37
C GLY A 836 11.26 -11.41 17.57
N VAL A 837 11.71 -11.64 16.32
CA VAL A 837 11.24 -12.77 15.49
C VAL A 837 11.36 -14.09 16.24
N GLY A 838 12.51 -14.34 16.90
CA GLY A 838 12.69 -15.53 17.73
C GLY A 838 11.65 -15.64 18.86
N ASN A 839 11.30 -14.52 19.52
CA ASN A 839 10.28 -14.53 20.59
C ASN A 839 8.88 -14.85 20.05
N ALA A 840 8.50 -14.26 18.92
CA ALA A 840 7.21 -14.51 18.29
C ALA A 840 7.08 -15.97 17.82
N LEU A 841 8.14 -16.52 17.19
CA LEU A 841 8.20 -17.92 16.78
C LEU A 841 8.09 -18.88 17.98
N PHE A 842 8.74 -18.56 19.10
CA PHE A 842 8.61 -19.35 20.33
C PHE A 842 7.16 -19.40 20.83
N ASN A 843 6.48 -18.25 20.87
CA ASN A 843 5.11 -18.18 21.34
C ASN A 843 4.12 -18.88 20.38
N LEU A 844 4.28 -18.71 19.06
CA LEU A 844 3.51 -19.50 18.08
C LEU A 844 3.78 -20.99 18.24
N GLY A 845 5.03 -21.39 18.44
CA GLY A 845 5.40 -22.77 18.71
C GLY A 845 4.70 -23.35 19.93
N ASN A 846 4.53 -22.56 21.00
CA ASN A 846 3.78 -22.96 22.20
C ASN A 846 2.28 -23.11 21.93
N ILE A 847 1.67 -22.17 21.18
CA ILE A 847 0.25 -22.28 20.79
C ILE A 847 0.03 -23.56 19.97
N GLU A 848 0.87 -23.82 18.98
CA GLU A 848 0.77 -25.03 18.16
C GLU A 848 1.00 -26.30 18.98
N LEU A 849 1.88 -26.25 20.00
CA LEU A 849 2.08 -27.37 20.93
C LEU A 849 0.80 -27.65 21.74
N ASN A 850 0.14 -26.60 22.24
CA ASN A 850 -1.11 -26.70 23.00
C ASN A 850 -2.26 -27.21 22.13
N LEU A 851 -2.29 -26.82 20.85
CA LEU A 851 -3.20 -27.35 19.83
C LEU A 851 -2.86 -28.77 19.35
N LYS A 852 -1.74 -29.36 19.82
CA LYS A 852 -1.22 -30.68 19.43
C LYS A 852 -0.77 -30.77 17.96
N ASN A 853 -0.47 -29.64 17.33
CA ASN A 853 0.13 -29.56 15.99
C ASN A 853 1.66 -29.73 16.09
N TYR A 854 2.10 -30.92 16.51
CA TYR A 854 3.48 -31.19 16.90
C TYR A 854 4.52 -30.89 15.82
N GLU A 855 4.23 -31.18 14.54
CA GLU A 855 5.17 -30.90 13.43
C GLU A 855 5.38 -29.40 13.22
N GLN A 856 4.29 -28.63 13.23
CA GLN A 856 4.36 -27.18 13.06
C GLN A 856 5.05 -26.53 14.26
N SER A 857 4.72 -26.99 15.48
CA SER A 857 5.42 -26.57 16.71
C SER A 857 6.91 -26.88 16.66
N LYS A 858 7.30 -28.10 16.24
CA LYS A 858 8.70 -28.52 16.08
C LYS A 858 9.45 -27.58 15.13
N SER A 859 8.87 -27.27 13.98
CA SER A 859 9.46 -26.36 12.99
C SER A 859 9.68 -24.96 13.57
N LEU A 860 8.66 -24.37 14.19
CA LEU A 860 8.73 -23.02 14.76
C LEU A 860 9.74 -22.91 15.91
N ILE A 861 9.76 -23.90 16.82
CA ILE A 861 10.68 -23.90 17.96
C ILE A 861 12.12 -24.17 17.51
N LYS A 862 12.34 -25.00 16.48
CA LYS A 862 13.68 -25.17 15.87
C LYS A 862 14.17 -23.85 15.24
N GLU A 863 13.34 -23.15 14.49
CA GLU A 863 13.69 -21.83 13.91
C GLU A 863 14.02 -20.81 15.01
N CYS A 864 13.20 -20.75 16.07
CA CYS A 864 13.49 -19.95 17.26
C CYS A 864 14.85 -20.33 17.88
N LEU A 865 15.11 -21.63 18.11
CA LEU A 865 16.35 -22.11 18.69
C LEU A 865 17.57 -21.67 17.87
N SER A 866 17.52 -21.81 16.54
CA SER A 866 18.60 -21.36 15.65
C SER A 866 18.89 -19.86 15.81
N ILE A 867 17.84 -19.03 15.88
CA ILE A 867 18.00 -17.59 16.14
C ILE A 867 18.61 -17.38 17.53
N LYS A 868 18.07 -18.01 18.58
CA LYS A 868 18.55 -17.75 19.95
C LYS A 868 19.97 -18.23 20.20
N LEU A 869 20.45 -19.24 19.48
CA LEU A 869 21.86 -19.64 19.45
C LEU A 869 22.76 -18.55 18.87
N GLU A 870 22.36 -17.88 17.77
CA GLU A 870 23.08 -16.71 17.22
C GLU A 870 23.22 -15.60 18.29
N PHE A 871 22.16 -15.36 19.06
CA PHE A 871 22.11 -14.32 20.10
C PHE A 871 22.67 -14.75 21.47
N GLN A 872 23.13 -15.99 21.62
CA GLN A 872 23.57 -16.59 22.89
C GLN A 872 22.56 -16.39 24.05
N ASP A 873 21.27 -16.38 23.73
CA ASP A 873 20.19 -16.20 24.71
C ASP A 873 19.94 -17.53 25.44
N LYS A 874 20.80 -17.81 26.43
CA LYS A 874 20.79 -19.06 27.19
C LYS A 874 19.42 -19.36 27.80
N ARG A 875 18.68 -18.35 28.24
CA ARG A 875 17.36 -18.52 28.86
C ARG A 875 16.35 -19.10 27.86
N THR A 876 16.22 -18.47 26.69
CA THR A 876 15.26 -18.94 25.69
C THR A 876 15.72 -20.25 25.05
N ILE A 877 17.02 -20.49 24.93
CA ILE A 877 17.54 -21.80 24.50
C ILE A 877 17.09 -22.91 25.48
N THR A 878 17.18 -22.65 26.80
CA THR A 878 16.74 -23.62 27.82
C THR A 878 15.24 -23.93 27.73
N THR A 879 14.40 -22.93 27.44
CA THR A 879 12.96 -23.16 27.24
C THR A 879 12.67 -23.88 25.92
N CYS A 880 13.41 -23.59 24.84
CA CYS A 880 13.31 -24.33 23.58
C CYS A 880 13.65 -25.82 23.78
N PHE A 881 14.70 -26.15 24.52
CA PHE A 881 15.04 -27.55 24.86
C PHE A 881 13.92 -28.24 25.64
N SER A 882 13.32 -27.54 26.61
CA SER A 882 12.17 -28.07 27.37
C SER A 882 10.99 -28.38 26.45
N LYS A 883 10.63 -27.47 25.54
CA LYS A 883 9.50 -27.67 24.61
C LYS A 883 9.78 -28.73 23.54
N LEU A 884 10.97 -28.75 22.96
CA LEU A 884 11.39 -29.80 22.03
C LEU A 884 11.45 -31.18 22.69
N SER A 885 11.78 -31.23 23.99
CA SER A 885 11.68 -32.47 24.78
C SER A 885 10.23 -32.96 24.89
N GLN A 886 9.26 -32.07 25.12
CA GLN A 886 7.84 -32.42 25.18
C GLN A 886 7.32 -32.93 23.82
N ILE A 887 7.75 -32.28 22.73
CA ILE A 887 7.42 -32.71 21.36
C ILE A 887 8.03 -34.09 21.07
N ALA A 888 9.31 -34.29 21.40
CA ALA A 888 9.98 -35.58 21.22
C ALA A 888 9.30 -36.71 22.03
N GLU A 889 8.80 -36.42 23.23
CA GLU A 889 7.99 -37.38 24.00
C GLU A 889 6.72 -37.78 23.22
N SER A 890 6.01 -36.80 22.65
CA SER A 890 4.77 -37.04 21.89
C SER A 890 5.00 -37.84 20.60
N GLN A 891 6.17 -37.68 19.96
CA GLN A 891 6.60 -38.40 18.77
C GLN A 891 7.25 -39.77 19.10
N SER A 892 7.26 -40.18 20.38
CA SER A 892 7.90 -41.42 20.87
C SER A 892 9.44 -41.46 20.71
N GLU A 893 10.08 -40.31 20.48
CA GLU A 893 11.54 -40.14 20.49
C GLU A 893 12.06 -40.02 21.94
N ASN A 894 11.74 -41.00 22.78
CA ASN A 894 11.91 -40.92 24.24
C ASN A 894 13.37 -40.68 24.68
N VAL A 895 14.36 -41.20 23.95
CA VAL A 895 15.79 -40.96 24.23
C VAL A 895 16.16 -39.49 24.03
N LYS A 896 15.74 -38.90 22.91
CA LYS A 896 15.96 -37.48 22.58
C LYS A 896 15.26 -36.58 23.60
N SER A 897 14.04 -36.94 23.98
CA SER A 897 13.26 -36.26 25.02
C SER A 897 14.04 -36.19 26.34
N VAL A 898 14.54 -37.32 26.86
CA VAL A 898 15.31 -37.32 28.13
C VAL A 898 16.59 -36.50 28.03
N LEU A 899 17.34 -36.59 26.93
CA LEU A 899 18.58 -35.84 26.76
C LEU A 899 18.32 -34.32 26.79
N LEU A 900 17.34 -33.84 26.02
CA LEU A 900 16.99 -32.42 25.97
C LEU A 900 16.40 -31.91 27.30
N TYR A 901 15.56 -32.71 27.97
CA TYR A 901 15.03 -32.40 29.29
C TYR A 901 16.15 -32.24 30.34
N ALA A 902 17.10 -33.18 30.36
CA ALA A 902 18.23 -33.17 31.28
C ALA A 902 19.16 -31.96 31.04
N SER A 903 19.46 -31.64 29.78
CA SER A 903 20.22 -30.44 29.43
C SER A 903 19.50 -29.16 29.85
N SER A 904 18.17 -29.08 29.64
CA SER A 904 17.37 -27.93 30.06
C SER A 904 17.39 -27.74 31.59
N ARG A 905 17.21 -28.81 32.39
CA ARG A 905 17.32 -28.70 33.86
C ARG A 905 18.70 -28.24 34.31
N LYS A 906 19.77 -28.78 33.73
CA LYS A 906 21.14 -28.36 34.07
C LYS A 906 21.37 -26.88 33.76
N MET A 907 20.91 -26.40 32.61
CA MET A 907 21.01 -24.98 32.26
C MET A 907 20.20 -24.08 33.20
N ASN A 908 19.00 -24.49 33.60
CA ASN A 908 18.20 -23.75 34.59
C ASN A 908 18.93 -23.60 35.93
N GLU A 909 19.58 -24.67 36.41
CA GLU A 909 20.41 -24.64 37.63
C GLU A 909 21.61 -23.70 37.49
N ASP A 910 22.33 -23.79 36.36
CA ASP A 910 23.53 -22.96 36.11
C ASP A 910 23.20 -21.47 35.97
N LEU A 911 22.00 -21.15 35.48
CA LEU A 911 21.49 -19.78 35.35
C LEU A 911 20.83 -19.26 36.65
N GLY A 912 20.60 -20.11 37.65
CA GLY A 912 19.92 -19.75 38.89
C GLY A 912 18.46 -19.33 38.69
N LEU A 913 17.77 -19.91 37.70
CA LEU A 913 16.38 -19.58 37.39
C LEU A 913 15.42 -20.19 38.43
N ILE A 914 14.55 -19.36 39.00
CA ILE A 914 13.54 -19.79 39.97
C ILE A 914 12.30 -20.31 39.21
N LEU A 915 12.01 -21.60 39.36
CA LEU A 915 10.79 -22.22 38.84
C LEU A 915 9.62 -21.95 39.81
N THR A 916 8.41 -21.75 39.27
CA THR A 916 7.19 -21.67 40.08
C THR A 916 6.80 -23.05 40.61
N THR A 917 5.93 -23.10 41.61
CA THR A 917 5.41 -24.36 42.17
C THR A 917 4.74 -25.22 41.09
N ASN A 918 3.99 -24.61 40.18
CA ASN A 918 3.35 -25.32 39.06
C ASN A 918 4.40 -25.86 38.07
N GLU A 919 5.42 -25.07 37.71
CA GLU A 919 6.51 -25.52 36.84
C GLU A 919 7.28 -26.69 37.45
N ILE A 920 7.44 -26.73 38.78
CA ILE A 920 8.06 -27.86 39.49
C ILE A 920 7.18 -29.10 39.38
N GLN A 921 5.88 -28.97 39.66
CA GLN A 921 4.94 -30.09 39.58
C GLN A 921 4.85 -30.68 38.17
N ASP A 922 4.70 -29.83 37.14
CA ASP A 922 4.65 -30.25 35.74
C ASP A 922 5.93 -30.99 35.32
N ASN A 923 7.09 -30.50 35.77
CA ASN A 923 8.38 -31.13 35.52
C ASN A 923 8.51 -32.49 36.18
N ASP A 924 7.99 -32.67 37.40
CA ASP A 924 8.04 -33.93 38.13
C ASP A 924 7.08 -34.97 37.52
N GLU A 925 5.90 -34.55 37.06
CA GLU A 925 4.97 -35.39 36.31
C GLU A 925 5.56 -35.82 34.97
N PHE A 926 6.16 -34.89 34.21
CA PHE A 926 6.84 -35.16 32.94
C PHE A 926 7.99 -36.16 33.13
N SER A 927 8.84 -35.94 34.13
CA SER A 927 9.95 -36.85 34.47
C SER A 927 9.46 -38.25 34.84
N SER A 928 8.31 -38.36 35.53
CA SER A 928 7.72 -39.64 35.93
C SER A 928 7.20 -40.42 34.72
N ARG A 929 6.59 -39.75 33.75
CA ARG A 929 6.13 -40.38 32.49
C ARG A 929 7.29 -40.94 31.67
N LEU A 930 8.36 -40.17 31.49
CA LEU A 930 9.55 -40.62 30.75
C LEU A 930 10.22 -41.81 31.45
N ARG A 931 10.33 -41.77 32.78
CA ARG A 931 10.88 -42.89 33.57
C ARG A 931 10.03 -44.16 33.41
N SER A 932 8.71 -44.04 33.40
CA SER A 932 7.81 -45.19 33.18
C SER A 932 7.95 -45.79 31.78
N LYS A 933 8.25 -44.99 30.75
CA LYS A 933 8.39 -45.46 29.35
C LYS A 933 9.72 -46.17 29.09
N LEU A 934 10.81 -45.72 29.71
CA LEU A 934 12.17 -46.22 29.44
C LEU A 934 12.72 -47.21 30.48
N GLY A 935 12.11 -47.27 31.67
CA GLY A 935 12.65 -47.99 32.82
C GLY A 935 13.66 -47.15 33.62
N SER A 936 13.72 -47.37 34.93
CA SER A 936 14.47 -46.52 35.87
C SER A 936 15.97 -46.42 35.57
N ASP A 937 16.61 -47.54 35.24
CA ASP A 937 18.07 -47.60 35.03
C ASP A 937 18.48 -46.85 33.75
N VAL A 938 17.77 -47.09 32.65
CA VAL A 938 18.00 -46.41 31.35
C VAL A 938 17.68 -44.92 31.45
N PHE A 939 16.61 -44.55 32.16
CA PHE A 939 16.27 -43.15 32.40
C PHE A 939 17.37 -42.43 33.19
N SER A 940 17.91 -43.07 34.25
CA SER A 940 18.98 -42.48 35.06
C SER A 940 20.27 -42.25 34.26
N ASP A 941 20.68 -43.22 33.45
CA ASP A 941 21.87 -43.12 32.59
C ASP A 941 21.71 -41.99 31.55
N LEU A 942 20.56 -41.91 30.88
CA LEU A 942 20.26 -40.85 29.92
C LEU A 942 20.17 -39.46 30.57
N MET A 943 19.67 -39.36 31.80
CA MET A 943 19.66 -38.10 32.55
C MET A 943 21.07 -37.62 32.86
N GLU A 944 21.98 -38.50 33.29
CA GLU A 944 23.38 -38.14 33.54
C GLU A 944 24.08 -37.73 32.25
N ARG A 945 23.87 -38.49 31.17
CA ARG A 945 24.40 -38.16 29.85
C ARG A 945 23.89 -36.80 29.36
N GLY A 946 22.59 -36.52 29.46
CA GLY A 946 22.02 -35.24 29.02
C GLY A 946 22.51 -34.04 29.84
N ARG A 947 22.79 -34.22 31.14
CA ARG A 947 23.40 -33.17 31.99
C ARG A 947 24.86 -32.89 31.66
N SER A 948 25.58 -33.81 31.00
CA SER A 948 26.99 -33.64 30.62
C SER A 948 27.20 -33.08 29.22
N LEU A 949 26.12 -32.93 28.42
CA LEU A 949 26.19 -32.32 27.09
C LEU A 949 26.59 -30.85 27.16
N THR A 950 27.44 -30.43 26.22
CA THR A 950 27.68 -29.01 25.97
C THR A 950 26.45 -28.37 25.32
N LEU A 951 26.38 -27.04 25.32
CA LEU A 951 25.28 -26.30 24.67
C LEU A 951 25.18 -26.65 23.19
N GLU A 952 26.33 -26.76 22.51
CA GLU A 952 26.44 -27.10 21.10
C GLU A 952 25.95 -28.52 20.83
N GLN A 953 26.34 -29.50 21.66
CA GLN A 953 25.89 -30.89 21.53
C GLN A 953 24.38 -31.02 21.78
N ALA A 954 23.85 -30.33 22.79
CA ALA A 954 22.41 -30.32 23.05
C ALA A 954 21.63 -29.64 21.91
N ALA A 955 22.17 -28.57 21.34
CA ALA A 955 21.59 -27.89 20.18
C ALA A 955 21.59 -28.76 18.91
N GLU A 956 22.67 -29.50 18.64
CA GLU A 956 22.73 -30.46 17.53
C GLU A 956 21.65 -31.55 17.68
N ILE A 957 21.49 -32.09 18.88
CA ILE A 957 20.42 -33.07 19.18
C ILE A 957 19.03 -32.44 19.01
N ALA A 958 18.84 -31.19 19.42
CA ALA A 958 17.57 -30.48 19.30
C ALA A 958 17.19 -30.17 17.84
N LEU A 959 18.19 -29.84 17.01
CA LEU A 959 18.00 -29.48 15.61
C LEU A 959 17.98 -30.67 14.66
N SER A 960 18.47 -31.84 15.08
CA SER A 960 18.39 -33.07 14.29
C SER A 960 16.93 -33.45 14.01
N ASP A 961 16.67 -34.01 12.84
CA ASP A 961 15.33 -34.49 12.48
C ASP A 961 14.87 -35.64 13.38
#